data_AF-A0A6V8H017-F1
#
_entry.id   AF-A0A6V8H017-F1
#
_cell.length_a   1.000
_cell.length_b   1.000
_cell.length_c   1.000
_cell.angle_alpha   90.00
_cell.angle_beta   90.00
_cell.angle_gamma   90.00
#
_symmetry.space_group_name_H-M   'P 1'
#
loop_
_entity.id
_entity.type
_entity.pdbx_description
1 polymer ?
#
loop_
_entity_poly.entity_id
_entity_poly.type
_entity_poly.pdbx_seq_one_letter_code
_entity_poly.pdbx_strand_id
1 'polypeptide(L)'
;MLIGICGGICAGKHAIAEYLIREQGFELLQLATKNPLHISNEPKDPVRLEDSERESLPSRKHETVFDTVDSLLEFVTKQWTGRWVTTDIWDHTTLDRLLQRPFFLLVSVDAPVSLRWQRFRDRCTRQKINPPDLEEFVLWNDKHLYDREIGRAYLTDRAQVRLFNASSSLEELHAALEKLDLSNDERLRPTWDQYFMQLASLAAQRSNCMKRRVGCVIVRDRRVISTGYNGTPRNITNCNEGGCPRCNRGEGGGAGLSTLYELNSQIQKGQTAMPSVHLLDYVAGNVRSLVNAINKVGYDVEWIKSPEEVRNADTLILPGVGHFGHCLSQLSAGGFLEPIKEHINSGKRFMGICVGLQALFEGSEEDPQTPGLGLIPSRLRKFDDSSKSVPHIGWNSAKTSHNEGSQTSSIYGLREESKYYYVHSYAAPYEPGVLEKQGWSVATAHYGEEEFIGAIARGNVFATQFHPEKSGQAGLRTIRAFLDGQLSEKHETSLPSSERRDGLTRRVIACLDVRTNDQGDLVVTKGDQYDVREKSASGGQVRNLGKPVDMAKKYYEQGADEVTFLNITSFRNCPLQDLPMLEILRRTSETVFVPLTIGGGIREMTDTDGTQISALDVAKMYFQSGADKVSIGSDAVIAAEEYYQNGKKLSGKTAIEQISKAYGNQAVVVSVDPKRVYVSGPEATTHHTIKTKFPDANGQDTCWYQCTVKGGREMRDIDVRQLVQAVEAMGAGEILLNCIDKDGSNSGFDHELIQDVKDAIKIPVIASSGAGKPAHFEDVFAKTTTDAALGAGMVRFY
;
A
#
# COMPACT_ATOMS: atom_id res chain seq x y z
N MET A 1 -32.94 -13.12 -0.89
CA MET A 1 -32.99 -12.89 0.58
C MET A 1 -33.33 -14.18 1.30
N LEU A 2 -32.57 -14.54 2.35
CA LEU A 2 -32.88 -15.67 3.25
C LEU A 2 -33.16 -15.13 4.65
N ILE A 3 -34.35 -15.40 5.21
CA ILE A 3 -34.73 -15.01 6.57
C ILE A 3 -34.70 -16.23 7.49
N GLY A 4 -33.90 -16.14 8.55
CA GLY A 4 -33.92 -17.07 9.67
C GLY A 4 -34.77 -16.53 10.81
N ILE A 5 -35.66 -17.32 11.38
CA ILE A 5 -36.49 -16.90 12.53
C ILE A 5 -36.18 -17.76 13.75
N CYS A 6 -35.75 -17.11 14.83
CA CYS A 6 -35.54 -17.74 16.14
C CYS A 6 -36.40 -17.07 17.21
N GLY A 7 -36.62 -17.74 18.34
CA GLY A 7 -37.43 -17.20 19.43
C GLY A 7 -37.73 -18.23 20.51
N GLY A 8 -38.22 -17.74 21.65
CA GLY A 8 -38.63 -18.59 22.77
C GLY A 8 -39.91 -19.38 22.49
N ILE A 9 -40.22 -20.32 23.39
CA ILE A 9 -41.42 -21.18 23.32
C ILE A 9 -42.66 -20.29 23.13
N CYS A 10 -43.45 -20.55 22.09
CA CYS A 10 -44.69 -19.83 21.74
C CYS A 10 -44.55 -18.31 21.51
N ALA A 11 -43.36 -17.81 21.14
CA ALA A 11 -43.16 -16.40 20.79
C ALA A 11 -43.81 -15.97 19.46
N GLY A 12 -44.15 -16.92 18.58
CA GLY A 12 -44.83 -16.66 17.30
C GLY A 12 -43.96 -16.79 16.06
N LYS A 13 -42.81 -17.50 16.14
CA LYS A 13 -41.90 -17.73 15.00
C LYS A 13 -42.59 -18.28 13.75
N HIS A 14 -43.46 -19.29 13.91
CA HIS A 14 -44.17 -19.92 12.79
C HIS A 14 -45.25 -19.01 12.20
N ALA A 15 -45.93 -18.20 13.02
CA ALA A 15 -46.91 -17.23 12.53
C ALA A 15 -46.24 -16.17 11.63
N ILE A 16 -45.02 -15.73 11.98
CA ILE A 16 -44.25 -14.80 11.16
C ILE A 16 -43.75 -15.47 9.88
N ALA A 17 -43.26 -16.71 9.95
CA ALA A 17 -42.89 -17.48 8.76
C ALA A 17 -44.09 -17.64 7.80
N GLU A 18 -45.27 -17.94 8.34
CA GLU A 18 -46.50 -18.08 7.58
C GLU A 18 -46.94 -16.77 6.92
N TYR A 19 -46.84 -15.64 7.63
CA TYR A 19 -47.06 -14.32 7.06
C TYR A 19 -46.12 -14.05 5.87
N LEU A 20 -44.82 -14.32 6.03
CA LEU A 20 -43.85 -14.13 4.95
C LEU A 20 -44.16 -15.00 3.73
N ILE A 21 -44.63 -16.23 3.94
CA ILE A 21 -44.99 -17.15 2.85
C ILE A 21 -46.25 -16.67 2.12
N ARG A 22 -47.32 -16.34 2.87
CA ARG A 22 -48.63 -16.02 2.30
C ARG A 22 -48.67 -14.63 1.68
N GLU A 23 -48.13 -13.63 2.37
CA GLU A 23 -48.28 -12.22 2.01
C GLU A 23 -47.06 -11.66 1.28
N GLN A 24 -45.87 -12.26 1.46
CA GLN A 24 -44.60 -11.73 0.93
C GLN A 24 -43.89 -12.68 -0.06
N GLY A 25 -44.52 -13.81 -0.40
CA GLY A 25 -44.03 -14.74 -1.42
C GLY A 25 -42.74 -15.47 -1.07
N PHE A 26 -42.47 -15.69 0.22
CA PHE A 26 -41.32 -16.50 0.67
C PHE A 26 -41.61 -18.00 0.54
N GLU A 27 -40.57 -18.79 0.27
CA GLU A 27 -40.63 -20.26 0.30
C GLU A 27 -39.95 -20.80 1.57
N LEU A 28 -40.58 -21.80 2.19
CA LEU A 28 -40.08 -22.42 3.43
C LEU A 28 -38.99 -23.46 3.12
N LEU A 29 -37.83 -23.30 3.73
CA LEU A 29 -36.72 -24.27 3.69
C LEU A 29 -36.58 -24.96 5.04
N GLN A 30 -36.50 -26.30 5.00
CA GLN A 30 -36.42 -27.13 6.19
C GLN A 30 -35.09 -27.88 6.28
N LEU A 31 -34.60 -28.10 7.50
CA LEU A 31 -33.44 -28.96 7.76
C LEU A 31 -33.88 -30.30 8.37
N ALA A 32 -33.43 -31.41 7.77
CA ALA A 32 -33.82 -32.77 8.15
C ALA A 32 -33.22 -33.23 9.48
N THR A 33 -32.19 -32.55 10.00
CA THR A 33 -31.54 -32.86 11.28
C THR A 33 -32.52 -32.74 12.44
N LYS A 34 -33.15 -33.88 12.77
CA LYS A 34 -33.98 -34.11 13.95
C LYS A 34 -33.12 -34.36 15.19
N ASN A 35 -32.42 -33.35 15.68
CA ASN A 35 -31.95 -33.43 17.06
C ASN A 35 -32.06 -32.08 17.77
N PRO A 36 -33.28 -31.57 18.00
CA PRO A 36 -33.44 -30.60 19.06
C PRO A 36 -33.11 -31.34 20.36
N LEU A 37 -32.01 -30.99 21.01
CA LEU A 37 -31.70 -31.49 22.35
C LEU A 37 -32.95 -31.28 23.21
N HIS A 38 -33.60 -32.39 23.58
CA HIS A 38 -34.89 -32.39 24.25
C HIS A 38 -34.78 -31.59 25.56
N ILE A 39 -35.71 -30.65 25.78
CA ILE A 39 -35.70 -29.83 27.01
C ILE A 39 -35.97 -30.76 28.21
N SER A 40 -36.68 -31.88 28.00
CA SER A 40 -36.80 -32.99 28.95
C SER A 40 -37.18 -34.30 28.24
N ASN A 41 -36.94 -35.46 28.88
CA ASN A 41 -37.38 -36.77 28.36
C ASN A 41 -38.89 -37.04 28.58
N GLU A 42 -39.63 -36.07 29.14
CA GLU A 42 -41.04 -36.24 29.47
C GLU A 42 -41.97 -36.21 28.23
N PRO A 43 -43.16 -36.84 28.29
CA PRO A 43 -44.14 -36.80 27.19
C PRO A 43 -44.62 -35.39 26.83
N LYS A 44 -44.40 -34.40 27.72
CA LYS A 44 -44.85 -33.02 27.60
C LYS A 44 -43.76 -32.04 27.16
N ASP A 45 -42.61 -32.52 26.68
CA ASP A 45 -41.51 -31.65 26.21
C ASP A 45 -42.02 -30.63 25.19
N PRO A 46 -41.84 -29.31 25.42
CA PRO A 46 -42.25 -28.26 24.48
C PRO A 46 -41.70 -28.46 23.07
N VAL A 47 -40.54 -29.10 22.93
CA VAL A 47 -39.93 -29.46 21.64
C VAL A 47 -40.72 -30.55 20.91
N ARG A 48 -41.26 -31.55 21.62
CA ARG A 48 -42.16 -32.58 21.06
C ARG A 48 -43.50 -31.99 20.61
N LEU A 49 -43.94 -30.94 21.29
CA LEU A 49 -45.20 -30.25 20.97
C LEU A 49 -45.07 -29.35 19.74
N GLU A 50 -43.86 -29.05 19.24
CA GLU A 50 -43.63 -28.20 18.06
C GLU A 50 -44.09 -28.85 16.73
N ASP A 51 -44.24 -30.18 16.65
CA ASP A 51 -44.38 -30.89 15.36
C ASP A 51 -45.79 -30.96 14.74
N SER A 52 -46.88 -30.68 15.47
CA SER A 52 -48.23 -31.07 15.01
C SER A 52 -49.09 -30.01 14.29
N GLU A 53 -48.63 -28.77 14.08
CA GLU A 53 -49.35 -27.81 13.19
C GLU A 53 -49.10 -28.08 11.70
N ARG A 54 -48.31 -29.11 11.37
CA ARG A 54 -48.08 -29.55 9.98
C ARG A 54 -49.31 -30.23 9.34
N GLU A 55 -50.27 -30.74 10.11
CA GLU A 55 -51.39 -31.54 9.58
C GLU A 55 -52.62 -30.74 9.11
N SER A 56 -52.61 -29.40 9.20
CA SER A 56 -53.72 -28.56 8.71
C SER A 56 -53.31 -27.51 7.66
N LEU A 57 -52.28 -27.81 6.86
CA LEU A 57 -51.95 -27.05 5.66
C LEU A 57 -52.37 -27.85 4.42
N PRO A 58 -53.26 -27.33 3.55
CA PRO A 58 -53.64 -28.04 2.33
C PRO A 58 -52.42 -28.15 1.40
N SER A 59 -52.04 -29.40 1.06
CA SER A 59 -51.05 -29.82 0.04
C SER A 59 -50.34 -28.68 -0.71
N ARG A 60 -49.25 -28.14 -0.15
CA ARG A 60 -48.46 -27.07 -0.77
C ARG A 60 -47.34 -27.63 -1.65
N LYS A 61 -47.24 -27.13 -2.89
CA LYS A 61 -46.28 -27.52 -3.95
C LYS A 61 -44.81 -27.14 -3.70
N HIS A 62 -44.43 -26.58 -2.55
CA HIS A 62 -43.14 -25.91 -2.38
C HIS A 62 -42.55 -26.09 -0.96
N GLU A 63 -42.30 -27.33 -0.53
CA GLU A 63 -41.48 -27.60 0.66
C GLU A 63 -40.17 -28.25 0.23
N THR A 64 -39.06 -27.56 0.43
CA THR A 64 -37.72 -28.09 0.11
C THR A 64 -36.99 -28.44 1.40
N VAL A 65 -36.71 -29.73 1.57
CA VAL A 65 -36.05 -30.28 2.77
C VAL A 65 -34.59 -30.58 2.41
N PHE A 66 -33.67 -30.19 3.29
CA PHE A 66 -32.23 -30.40 3.12
C PHE A 66 -31.65 -31.22 4.28
N ASP A 67 -30.74 -32.14 3.97
CA ASP A 67 -30.10 -32.99 4.99
C ASP A 67 -29.10 -32.24 5.88
N THR A 68 -28.51 -31.16 5.37
CA THR A 68 -27.47 -30.38 6.06
C THR A 68 -27.64 -28.88 5.81
N VAL A 69 -27.15 -28.05 6.74
CA VAL A 69 -27.12 -26.59 6.54
C VAL A 69 -26.27 -26.19 5.33
N ASP A 70 -25.21 -26.94 5.03
CA ASP A 70 -24.34 -26.66 3.89
C ASP A 70 -25.04 -26.90 2.55
N SER A 71 -25.86 -27.96 2.43
CA SER A 71 -26.65 -28.21 1.21
C SER A 71 -27.77 -27.19 1.02
N LEU A 72 -28.42 -26.76 2.11
CA LEU A 72 -29.36 -25.63 2.09
C LEU A 72 -28.65 -24.36 1.59
N LEU A 73 -27.46 -24.06 2.13
CA LEU A 73 -26.68 -22.89 1.76
C LEU A 73 -26.24 -22.92 0.30
N GLU A 74 -25.83 -24.07 -0.22
CA GLU A 74 -25.45 -24.21 -1.62
C GLU A 74 -26.65 -23.92 -2.55
N PHE A 75 -27.84 -24.42 -2.20
CA PHE A 75 -29.07 -24.18 -2.95
C PHE A 75 -29.44 -22.69 -2.99
N VAL A 76 -29.56 -22.05 -1.81
CA VAL A 76 -29.94 -20.63 -1.74
C VAL A 76 -28.88 -19.71 -2.31
N THR A 77 -27.60 -20.10 -2.31
CA THR A 77 -26.54 -19.29 -2.91
C THR A 77 -26.66 -19.28 -4.43
N LYS A 78 -27.00 -20.41 -5.06
CA LYS A 78 -27.27 -20.48 -6.51
C LYS A 78 -28.52 -19.68 -6.90
N GLN A 79 -29.45 -19.50 -5.96
CA GLN A 79 -30.73 -18.80 -6.14
C GLN A 79 -30.88 -17.63 -5.17
N TRP A 80 -29.83 -16.82 -5.01
CA TRP A 80 -29.75 -15.81 -3.95
C TRP A 80 -30.77 -14.66 -4.08
N THR A 81 -31.29 -14.45 -5.29
CA THR A 81 -32.38 -13.51 -5.59
C THR A 81 -33.76 -14.01 -5.15
N GLY A 82 -33.90 -15.30 -4.83
CA GLY A 82 -35.13 -15.88 -4.30
C GLY A 82 -35.45 -15.40 -2.88
N ARG A 83 -36.71 -15.59 -2.45
CA ARG A 83 -37.20 -15.24 -1.11
C ARG A 83 -37.39 -16.51 -0.30
N TRP A 84 -36.53 -16.71 0.69
CA TRP A 84 -36.42 -17.95 1.44
C TRP A 84 -36.61 -17.69 2.93
N VAL A 85 -37.35 -18.54 3.64
CA VAL A 85 -37.51 -18.46 5.09
C VAL A 85 -37.21 -19.81 5.74
N THR A 86 -36.57 -19.80 6.91
CA THR A 86 -36.36 -21.00 7.72
C THR A 86 -36.54 -20.68 9.21
N THR A 87 -37.16 -21.63 9.93
CA THR A 87 -37.30 -21.60 11.40
C THR A 87 -36.34 -22.57 12.08
N ASP A 88 -35.57 -23.32 11.30
CA ASP A 88 -34.81 -24.49 11.75
C ASP A 88 -33.39 -24.10 12.18
N ILE A 89 -33.28 -23.10 13.06
CA ILE A 89 -32.02 -22.61 13.61
C ILE A 89 -31.91 -23.10 15.05
N TRP A 90 -31.29 -24.27 15.21
CA TRP A 90 -31.27 -25.01 16.47
C TRP A 90 -30.07 -24.68 17.33
N ASP A 91 -28.92 -24.38 16.73
CA ASP A 91 -27.64 -24.16 17.40
C ASP A 91 -26.81 -23.03 16.78
N HIS A 92 -25.72 -22.69 17.46
CA HIS A 92 -24.78 -21.66 17.00
C HIS A 92 -24.07 -22.06 15.70
N THR A 93 -23.77 -23.36 15.49
CA THR A 93 -23.11 -23.87 14.30
C THR A 93 -23.93 -23.57 13.03
N THR A 94 -25.23 -23.85 13.08
CA THR A 94 -26.19 -23.58 12.01
C THR A 94 -26.27 -22.08 11.75
N LEU A 95 -26.39 -21.27 12.81
CA LEU A 95 -26.46 -19.83 12.68
C LEU A 95 -25.18 -19.23 12.07
N ASP A 96 -24.01 -19.62 12.56
CA ASP A 96 -22.73 -19.11 12.09
C ASP A 96 -22.49 -19.45 10.62
N ARG A 97 -22.95 -20.62 10.15
CA ARG A 97 -22.95 -20.98 8.73
C ARG A 97 -23.85 -20.06 7.91
N LEU A 98 -25.08 -19.80 8.38
CA LEU A 98 -26.03 -18.92 7.69
C LEU A 98 -25.53 -17.46 7.65
N LEU A 99 -24.91 -16.97 8.72
CA LEU A 99 -24.36 -15.62 8.82
C LEU A 99 -23.18 -15.34 7.86
N GLN A 100 -22.52 -16.38 7.33
CA GLN A 100 -21.48 -16.20 6.31
C GLN A 100 -22.02 -15.63 5.00
N ARG A 101 -23.34 -15.62 4.79
CA ARG A 101 -23.93 -15.13 3.54
C ARG A 101 -24.47 -13.70 3.72
N PRO A 102 -24.08 -12.75 2.84
CA PRO A 102 -24.46 -11.34 2.97
C PRO A 102 -25.95 -11.07 2.74
N PHE A 103 -26.71 -12.07 2.26
CA PHE A 103 -28.15 -11.98 2.01
C PHE A 103 -29.00 -12.68 3.08
N PHE A 104 -28.39 -13.10 4.20
CA PHE A 104 -29.08 -13.73 5.33
C PHE A 104 -29.46 -12.73 6.42
N LEU A 105 -30.71 -12.78 6.89
CA LEU A 105 -31.24 -11.96 7.97
C LEU A 105 -31.77 -12.86 9.09
N LEU A 106 -31.21 -12.75 10.31
CA LEU A 106 -31.76 -13.39 11.50
C LEU A 106 -32.74 -12.45 12.21
N VAL A 107 -33.96 -12.94 12.40
CA VAL A 107 -35.04 -12.28 13.14
C VAL A 107 -35.26 -13.06 14.43
N SER A 108 -35.08 -12.40 15.58
CA SER A 108 -35.47 -12.96 16.88
C SER A 108 -36.83 -12.46 17.29
N VAL A 109 -37.69 -13.35 17.78
CA VAL A 109 -39.04 -13.04 18.20
C VAL A 109 -39.20 -13.38 19.68
N ASP A 110 -39.69 -12.41 20.45
CA ASP A 110 -40.03 -12.60 21.86
C ASP A 110 -41.44 -12.08 22.15
N ALA A 111 -42.04 -12.52 23.25
CA ALA A 111 -43.36 -12.08 23.71
C ALA A 111 -43.46 -12.21 25.24
N PRO A 112 -44.36 -11.45 25.90
CA PRO A 112 -44.60 -11.58 27.33
C PRO A 112 -44.83 -13.04 27.75
N VAL A 113 -44.17 -13.49 28.82
CA VAL A 113 -44.23 -14.88 29.29
C VAL A 113 -45.67 -15.33 29.54
N SER A 114 -46.52 -14.47 30.10
CA SER A 114 -47.94 -14.73 30.31
C SER A 114 -48.70 -15.04 29.02
N LEU A 115 -48.40 -14.28 27.96
CA LEU A 115 -49.00 -14.46 26.64
C LEU A 115 -48.47 -15.73 25.95
N ARG A 116 -47.17 -16.02 26.09
CA ARG A 116 -46.56 -17.26 25.58
C ARG A 116 -47.14 -18.49 26.27
N TRP A 117 -47.35 -18.43 27.59
CA TRP A 117 -48.02 -19.49 28.34
C TRP A 117 -49.48 -19.66 27.91
N GLN A 118 -50.23 -18.57 27.71
CA GLN A 118 -51.61 -18.66 27.21
C GLN A 118 -51.66 -19.33 25.83
N ARG A 119 -50.79 -18.91 24.89
CA ARG A 119 -50.67 -19.53 23.56
C ARG A 119 -50.30 -21.01 23.64
N PHE A 120 -49.40 -21.37 24.56
CA PHE A 120 -49.01 -22.75 24.82
C PHE A 120 -50.18 -23.59 25.36
N ARG A 121 -50.93 -23.04 26.32
CA ARG A 121 -52.13 -23.66 26.91
C ARG A 121 -53.21 -23.91 25.86
N ASP A 122 -53.46 -22.93 25.00
CA ASP A 122 -54.43 -23.04 23.91
C ASP A 122 -54.01 -24.14 22.91
N ARG A 123 -52.70 -24.26 22.62
CA ARG A 123 -52.13 -25.34 21.79
C ARG A 123 -52.31 -26.72 22.43
N CYS A 124 -51.98 -26.87 23.72
CA CYS A 124 -52.19 -28.13 24.46
C CYS A 124 -53.67 -28.53 24.46
N THR A 125 -54.57 -27.57 24.65
CA THR A 125 -56.03 -27.79 24.61
C THR A 125 -56.49 -28.33 23.26
N ARG A 126 -56.00 -27.75 22.14
CA ARG A 126 -56.29 -28.25 20.78
C ARG A 126 -55.78 -29.68 20.55
N GLN A 127 -54.64 -30.02 21.13
CA GLN A 127 -54.01 -31.34 21.03
C GLN A 127 -54.54 -32.35 22.07
N LYS A 128 -55.51 -31.97 22.91
CA LYS A 128 -56.06 -32.78 24.01
C LYS A 128 -55.00 -33.21 25.05
N ILE A 129 -54.01 -32.36 25.29
CA ILE A 129 -52.93 -32.57 26.27
C ILE A 129 -53.17 -31.63 27.46
N ASN A 130 -52.94 -32.10 28.68
CA ASN A 130 -53.02 -31.25 29.86
C ASN A 130 -51.86 -30.23 29.87
N PRO A 131 -52.15 -28.92 29.89
CA PRO A 131 -51.12 -27.89 29.90
C PRO A 131 -50.35 -27.90 31.23
N PRO A 132 -49.05 -27.54 31.24
CA PRO A 132 -48.29 -27.30 32.46
C PRO A 132 -48.83 -26.07 33.19
N ASP A 133 -48.57 -26.00 34.50
CA ASP A 133 -48.80 -24.75 35.22
C ASP A 133 -47.81 -23.66 34.76
N LEU A 134 -48.00 -22.43 35.25
CA LEU A 134 -47.16 -21.31 34.84
C LEU A 134 -45.73 -21.46 35.37
N GLU A 135 -45.53 -22.07 36.53
CA GLU A 135 -44.21 -22.25 37.15
C GLU A 135 -43.36 -23.22 36.32
N GLU A 136 -43.93 -24.37 35.96
CA GLU A 136 -43.31 -25.38 35.11
C GLU A 136 -42.99 -24.81 33.71
N PHE A 137 -43.88 -24.00 33.13
CA PHE A 137 -43.62 -23.32 31.86
C PHE A 137 -42.47 -22.30 31.94
N VAL A 138 -42.36 -21.55 33.04
CA VAL A 138 -41.25 -20.59 33.26
C VAL A 138 -39.92 -21.34 33.33
N LEU A 139 -39.85 -22.45 34.07
CA LEU A 139 -38.64 -23.27 34.14
C LEU A 139 -38.24 -23.84 32.79
N TRP A 140 -39.21 -24.29 31.98
CA TRP A 140 -38.94 -24.75 30.60
C TRP A 140 -38.46 -23.61 29.70
N ASN A 141 -39.06 -22.43 29.83
CA ASN A 141 -38.63 -21.25 29.10
C ASN A 141 -37.18 -20.86 29.44
N ASP A 142 -36.84 -20.83 30.73
CA ASP A 142 -35.51 -20.44 31.18
C ASP A 142 -34.46 -21.44 30.71
N LYS A 143 -34.76 -22.74 30.78
CA LYS A 143 -33.90 -23.77 30.21
C LYS A 143 -33.74 -23.61 28.68
N HIS A 144 -34.82 -23.32 27.96
CA HIS A 144 -34.78 -23.13 26.51
C HIS A 144 -33.95 -21.90 26.07
N LEU A 145 -33.91 -20.86 26.89
CA LEU A 145 -33.18 -19.62 26.58
C LEU A 145 -31.76 -19.61 27.14
N TYR A 146 -31.56 -20.03 28.38
CA TYR A 146 -30.33 -19.72 29.13
C TYR A 146 -29.48 -20.93 29.51
N ASP A 147 -29.90 -22.16 29.16
CA ASP A 147 -29.09 -23.35 29.41
C ASP A 147 -27.76 -23.31 28.64
N ARG A 148 -26.70 -23.87 29.24
CA ARG A 148 -25.33 -23.80 28.70
C ARG A 148 -25.13 -24.66 27.45
N GLU A 149 -25.88 -25.75 27.30
CA GLU A 149 -25.75 -26.69 26.19
C GLU A 149 -26.84 -26.49 25.14
N ILE A 150 -28.06 -26.12 25.58
CA ILE A 150 -29.25 -26.05 24.69
C ILE A 150 -29.88 -24.65 24.60
N GLY A 151 -29.35 -23.67 25.33
CA GLY A 151 -29.92 -22.33 25.42
C GLY A 151 -29.81 -21.53 24.13
N ARG A 152 -30.89 -20.83 23.80
CA ARG A 152 -31.02 -20.02 22.58
C ARG A 152 -30.76 -18.53 22.74
N ALA A 153 -30.45 -18.05 23.95
CA ALA A 153 -30.20 -16.64 24.21
C ALA A 153 -29.09 -16.07 23.31
N TYR A 154 -28.09 -16.89 22.96
CA TYR A 154 -27.04 -16.51 22.02
C TYR A 154 -27.57 -16.24 20.60
N LEU A 155 -28.56 -17.02 20.13
CA LEU A 155 -29.20 -16.79 18.83
C LEU A 155 -29.93 -15.43 18.83
N THR A 156 -30.63 -15.13 19.92
CA THR A 156 -31.31 -13.83 20.11
C THR A 156 -30.32 -12.67 20.14
N ASP A 157 -29.16 -12.84 20.78
CA ASP A 157 -28.15 -11.78 20.85
C ASP A 157 -27.61 -11.41 19.46
N ARG A 158 -27.42 -12.42 18.62
CA ARG A 158 -26.91 -12.27 17.24
C ARG A 158 -27.95 -11.87 16.19
N ALA A 159 -29.23 -11.75 16.56
CA ALA A 159 -30.27 -11.36 15.62
C ALA A 159 -30.14 -9.90 15.19
N GLN A 160 -30.16 -9.66 13.88
CA GLN A 160 -30.13 -8.30 13.31
C GLN A 160 -31.45 -7.56 13.53
N VAL A 161 -32.58 -8.29 13.61
CA VAL A 161 -33.90 -7.72 13.89
C VAL A 161 -34.49 -8.40 15.13
N ARG A 162 -34.86 -7.62 16.14
CA ARG A 162 -35.52 -8.10 17.35
C ARG A 162 -36.97 -7.64 17.36
N LEU A 163 -37.89 -8.61 17.41
CA LEU A 163 -39.33 -8.39 17.39
C LEU A 163 -39.94 -8.73 18.74
N PHE A 164 -40.69 -7.78 19.27
CA PHE A 164 -41.49 -7.98 20.47
C PHE A 164 -42.96 -8.12 20.08
N ASN A 165 -43.43 -9.37 20.09
CA ASN A 165 -44.80 -9.76 19.76
C ASN A 165 -45.70 -9.64 20.99
N ALA A 166 -46.14 -8.42 21.28
CA ALA A 166 -47.16 -8.16 22.29
C ALA A 166 -48.60 -8.40 21.80
N SER A 167 -48.79 -8.76 20.53
CA SER A 167 -50.09 -8.86 19.87
C SER A 167 -50.92 -10.01 20.44
N SER A 168 -52.19 -9.73 20.71
CA SER A 168 -53.13 -10.73 21.26
C SER A 168 -53.80 -11.57 20.17
N SER A 169 -53.77 -11.08 18.91
CA SER A 169 -54.32 -11.74 17.73
C SER A 169 -53.33 -11.79 16.55
N LEU A 170 -53.63 -12.64 15.55
CA LEU A 170 -52.84 -12.73 14.32
C LEU A 170 -52.98 -11.49 13.43
N GLU A 171 -54.15 -10.86 13.41
CA GLU A 171 -54.40 -9.64 12.62
C GLU A 171 -53.55 -8.47 13.11
N GLU A 172 -53.44 -8.29 14.43
CA GLU A 172 -52.56 -7.28 15.05
C GLU A 172 -51.08 -7.56 14.72
N LEU A 173 -50.68 -8.83 14.72
CA LEU A 173 -49.32 -9.23 14.38
C LEU A 173 -49.02 -8.95 12.90
N HIS A 174 -49.94 -9.29 11.98
CA HIS A 174 -49.78 -9.04 10.55
C HIS A 174 -49.68 -7.54 10.24
N ALA A 175 -50.51 -6.70 10.86
CA ALA A 175 -50.44 -5.25 10.70
C ALA A 175 -49.11 -4.67 11.24
N ALA A 176 -48.54 -5.25 12.30
CA ALA A 176 -47.23 -4.87 12.81
C ALA A 176 -46.09 -5.29 11.86
N LEU A 177 -46.18 -6.49 11.26
CA LEU A 177 -45.21 -6.99 10.29
C LEU A 177 -45.24 -6.22 8.97
N GLU A 178 -46.43 -5.81 8.50
CA GLU A 178 -46.60 -4.99 7.31
C GLU A 178 -45.87 -3.64 7.46
N LYS A 179 -46.05 -2.97 8.61
CA LYS A 179 -45.35 -1.71 8.90
C LYS A 179 -43.84 -1.87 9.02
N LEU A 180 -43.40 -3.02 9.50
CA LEU A 180 -41.98 -3.28 9.72
C LEU A 180 -41.25 -3.56 8.40
N ASP A 181 -41.94 -4.15 7.41
CA ASP A 181 -41.38 -4.59 6.14
C ASP A 181 -40.06 -5.37 6.31
N LEU A 182 -40.22 -6.62 6.76
CA LEU A 182 -39.10 -7.55 6.88
C LEU A 182 -38.44 -7.87 5.54
N SER A 183 -39.09 -7.57 4.41
CA SER A 183 -38.58 -7.84 3.06
C SER A 183 -37.70 -6.72 2.49
N ASN A 184 -37.51 -5.63 3.25
CA ASN A 184 -36.66 -4.52 2.81
C ASN A 184 -35.18 -4.93 2.70
N ASP A 185 -34.68 -5.01 1.46
CA ASP A 185 -33.29 -5.36 1.13
C ASP A 185 -32.25 -4.36 1.67
N GLU A 186 -32.65 -3.12 1.99
CA GLU A 186 -31.76 -2.11 2.60
C GLU A 186 -31.22 -2.56 3.97
N ARG A 187 -31.92 -3.50 4.62
CA ARG A 187 -31.50 -4.10 5.90
C ARG A 187 -30.26 -5.00 5.76
N LEU A 188 -30.08 -5.59 4.57
CA LEU A 188 -28.93 -6.44 4.24
C LEU A 188 -27.80 -5.61 3.63
N ARG A 189 -28.16 -4.59 2.85
CA ARG A 189 -27.22 -3.67 2.23
C ARG A 189 -27.75 -2.24 2.30
N PRO A 190 -27.24 -1.38 3.21
CA PRO A 190 -27.70 -0.01 3.31
C PRO A 190 -27.48 0.73 1.99
N THR A 191 -28.40 1.63 1.66
CA THR A 191 -28.18 2.59 0.57
C THR A 191 -26.99 3.49 0.88
N TRP A 192 -26.45 4.14 -0.14
CA TRP A 192 -25.35 5.10 0.07
C TRP A 192 -25.72 6.19 1.06
N ASP A 193 -26.95 6.73 0.98
CA ASP A 193 -27.42 7.75 1.90
C ASP A 193 -27.51 7.21 3.34
N GLN A 194 -28.06 6.02 3.53
CA GLN A 194 -28.13 5.40 4.86
C GLN A 194 -26.73 5.11 5.42
N TYR A 195 -25.82 4.59 4.60
CA TYR A 195 -24.43 4.34 4.96
C TYR A 195 -23.73 5.64 5.39
N PHE A 196 -23.86 6.72 4.61
CA PHE A 196 -23.25 8.02 4.93
C PHE A 196 -23.86 8.67 6.16
N MET A 197 -25.18 8.56 6.35
CA MET A 197 -25.85 9.07 7.54
C MET A 197 -25.48 8.28 8.79
N GLN A 198 -25.30 6.96 8.69
CA GLN A 198 -24.78 6.14 9.80
C GLN A 198 -23.35 6.53 10.17
N LEU A 199 -22.48 6.76 9.18
CA LEU A 199 -21.12 7.27 9.42
C LEU A 199 -21.13 8.67 10.04
N ALA A 200 -22.03 9.56 9.62
CA ALA A 200 -22.20 10.88 10.22
C ALA A 200 -22.67 10.78 11.67
N SER A 201 -23.62 9.88 11.96
CA SER A 201 -24.08 9.60 13.32
C SER A 201 -22.95 9.04 14.19
N LEU A 202 -22.14 8.12 13.65
CA LEU A 202 -20.99 7.56 14.35
C LEU A 202 -19.91 8.63 14.62
N ALA A 203 -19.62 9.49 13.65
CA ALA A 203 -18.73 10.63 13.84
C ALA A 203 -19.27 11.58 14.94
N ALA A 204 -20.58 11.84 14.96
CA ALA A 204 -21.23 12.65 15.98
C ALA A 204 -21.04 12.08 17.40
N GLN A 205 -20.99 10.75 17.56
CA GLN A 205 -20.74 10.11 18.86
C GLN A 205 -19.33 10.40 19.41
N ARG A 206 -18.36 10.73 18.55
CA ARG A 206 -17.03 11.18 18.98
C ARG A 206 -17.00 12.65 19.41
N SER A 207 -18.08 13.41 19.19
CA SER A 207 -18.18 14.79 19.64
C SER A 207 -18.07 14.88 21.16
N ASN A 208 -17.11 15.67 21.63
CA ASN A 208 -16.97 16.02 23.03
C ASN A 208 -17.93 17.15 23.45
N CYS A 209 -18.74 17.70 22.55
CA CYS A 209 -19.69 18.77 22.86
C CYS A 209 -20.91 18.21 23.62
N MET A 210 -21.16 18.74 24.82
CA MET A 210 -22.27 18.31 25.68
C MET A 210 -23.62 18.95 25.31
N LYS A 211 -23.64 19.96 24.44
CA LYS A 211 -24.86 20.70 24.07
C LYS A 211 -25.50 20.20 22.77
N ARG A 212 -24.68 19.84 21.78
CA ARG A 212 -25.11 19.25 20.50
C ARG A 212 -24.02 18.30 20.03
N ARG A 213 -24.38 17.07 19.66
CA ARG A 213 -23.48 16.09 19.05
C ARG A 213 -23.77 16.04 17.56
N VAL A 214 -22.99 16.77 16.79
CA VAL A 214 -23.16 16.90 15.33
C VAL A 214 -21.97 16.22 14.67
N GLY A 215 -22.28 15.33 13.73
CA GLY A 215 -21.32 14.71 12.84
C GLY A 215 -21.59 15.12 11.40
N CYS A 216 -20.54 15.05 10.59
CA CYS A 216 -20.56 15.38 9.18
C CYS A 216 -19.71 14.37 8.43
N VAL A 217 -20.15 14.00 7.24
CA VAL A 217 -19.39 13.21 6.29
C VAL A 217 -19.41 13.95 4.98
N ILE A 218 -18.24 14.17 4.40
CA ILE A 218 -18.10 14.73 3.05
C ILE A 218 -17.91 13.55 2.10
N VAL A 219 -18.78 13.46 1.11
CA VAL A 219 -18.78 12.36 0.14
C VAL A 219 -18.67 12.90 -1.27
N ARG A 220 -17.95 12.16 -2.12
CA ARG A 220 -17.85 12.42 -3.57
C ARG A 220 -17.81 11.08 -4.28
N ASP A 221 -18.60 10.91 -5.34
CA ASP A 221 -18.64 9.69 -6.16
C ASP A 221 -18.82 8.40 -5.32
N ARG A 222 -19.73 8.46 -4.33
CA ARG A 222 -20.02 7.38 -3.37
C ARG A 222 -18.83 6.96 -2.48
N ARG A 223 -17.79 7.80 -2.40
CA ARG A 223 -16.62 7.63 -1.52
C ARG A 223 -16.61 8.69 -0.43
N VAL A 224 -16.29 8.27 0.79
CA VAL A 224 -16.06 9.20 1.90
C VAL A 224 -14.72 9.89 1.68
N ILE A 225 -14.75 11.22 1.55
CA ILE A 225 -13.57 12.08 1.43
C ILE A 225 -13.05 12.43 2.82
N SER A 226 -13.96 12.79 3.73
CA SER A 226 -13.62 13.15 5.10
C SER A 226 -14.80 12.93 6.04
N THR A 227 -14.50 12.78 7.33
CA THR A 227 -15.49 12.76 8.41
C THR A 227 -15.12 13.81 9.45
N GLY A 228 -16.12 14.41 10.08
CA GLY A 228 -15.91 15.44 11.09
C GLY A 228 -17.02 15.45 12.12
N TYR A 229 -16.75 16.09 13.25
CA TYR A 229 -17.74 16.33 14.28
C TYR A 229 -17.44 17.67 14.96
N ASN A 230 -18.46 18.27 15.55
CA ASN A 230 -18.27 19.48 16.31
C ASN A 230 -17.56 19.17 17.65
N GLY A 231 -16.64 20.02 18.07
CA GLY A 231 -15.94 19.85 19.34
C GLY A 231 -15.35 21.17 19.84
N THR A 232 -14.64 21.10 20.96
CA THR A 232 -13.85 22.22 21.46
C THR A 232 -12.65 22.49 20.56
N PRO A 233 -12.39 23.77 20.20
CA PRO A 233 -11.17 24.15 19.50
C PRO A 233 -9.90 23.69 20.23
N ARG A 234 -8.80 23.51 19.48
CA ARG A 234 -7.49 23.16 20.07
C ARG A 234 -7.10 24.19 21.13
N ASN A 235 -6.48 23.72 22.21
CA ASN A 235 -6.04 24.51 23.37
C ASN A 235 -7.17 25.08 24.25
N ILE A 236 -8.39 24.55 24.13
CA ILE A 236 -9.50 24.84 25.04
C ILE A 236 -9.88 23.55 25.78
N THR A 237 -10.11 23.65 27.08
CA THR A 237 -10.57 22.54 27.93
C THR A 237 -11.80 21.89 27.32
N ASN A 238 -11.75 20.56 27.14
CA ASN A 238 -12.85 19.83 26.53
C ASN A 238 -14.12 19.94 27.38
N CYS A 239 -15.30 19.82 26.77
CA CYS A 239 -16.53 19.99 27.54
C CYS A 239 -16.75 18.88 28.58
N ASN A 240 -16.14 17.70 28.40
CA ASN A 240 -16.11 16.62 29.40
C ASN A 240 -15.08 16.84 30.52
N GLU A 241 -14.24 17.88 30.44
CA GLU A 241 -13.15 18.18 31.40
C GLU A 241 -13.36 19.53 32.12
N GLY A 242 -14.58 20.07 32.10
CA GLY A 242 -14.91 21.33 32.79
C GLY A 242 -15.79 22.30 31.98
N GLY A 243 -16.12 21.95 30.73
CA GLY A 243 -17.02 22.74 29.90
C GLY A 243 -16.31 23.91 29.20
N CYS A 244 -16.58 24.13 27.91
CA CYS A 244 -16.16 25.38 27.27
C CYS A 244 -17.09 26.54 27.70
N PRO A 245 -16.62 27.81 27.65
CA PRO A 245 -17.44 28.97 28.04
C PRO A 245 -18.80 29.03 27.34
N ARG A 246 -18.90 28.52 26.10
CA ARG A 246 -20.15 28.47 25.33
C ARG A 246 -21.16 27.44 25.85
N CYS A 247 -20.70 26.31 26.38
CA CYS A 247 -21.58 25.30 26.98
C CYS A 247 -22.04 25.74 28.38
N ASN A 248 -21.15 26.39 29.16
CA ASN A 248 -21.42 26.77 30.55
C ASN A 248 -22.27 28.05 30.68
N ARG A 249 -22.44 28.85 29.62
CA ARG A 249 -23.22 30.10 29.64
C ARG A 249 -24.73 29.95 29.42
N GLY A 250 -25.25 28.75 29.15
CA GLY A 250 -26.71 28.51 29.08
C GLY A 250 -27.49 29.17 27.92
N GLU A 251 -26.85 29.94 27.04
CA GLU A 251 -27.54 30.68 25.96
C GLU A 251 -28.22 29.79 24.90
N GLY A 252 -29.30 30.24 24.26
CA GLY A 252 -29.98 29.51 23.18
C GLY A 252 -29.07 29.19 21.99
N GLY A 253 -29.21 28.00 21.38
CA GLY A 253 -28.39 27.61 20.24
C GLY A 253 -28.66 28.48 19.01
N GLY A 254 -27.70 29.34 18.65
CA GLY A 254 -27.80 30.29 17.53
C GLY A 254 -27.45 31.74 17.90
N ALA A 255 -27.35 32.07 19.19
CA ALA A 255 -26.87 33.37 19.65
C ALA A 255 -25.36 33.53 19.36
N GLY A 256 -24.96 34.68 18.82
CA GLY A 256 -23.55 35.01 18.53
C GLY A 256 -22.98 34.42 17.22
N LEU A 257 -23.83 33.98 16.28
CA LEU A 257 -23.39 33.49 14.95
C LEU A 257 -22.68 34.57 14.11
N SER A 258 -22.86 35.86 14.41
CA SER A 258 -22.11 36.96 13.76
C SER A 258 -20.61 36.90 14.08
N THR A 259 -20.25 36.55 15.32
CA THR A 259 -18.86 36.25 15.70
C THR A 259 -18.31 35.00 15.01
N LEU A 260 -19.19 34.07 14.59
CA LEU A 260 -18.80 32.90 13.80
C LEU A 260 -18.69 33.23 12.30
N TYR A 261 -19.40 34.26 11.81
CA TYR A 261 -19.14 34.85 10.49
C TYR A 261 -17.85 35.67 10.47
N GLU A 262 -17.48 36.33 11.57
CA GLU A 262 -16.18 37.01 11.69
C GLU A 262 -15.02 36.05 11.96
N LEU A 263 -15.22 34.97 12.73
CA LEU A 263 -14.24 33.88 12.85
C LEU A 263 -14.18 32.99 11.61
N ASN A 264 -15.28 32.76 10.88
CA ASN A 264 -15.22 32.10 9.57
C ASN A 264 -14.66 33.04 8.50
N SER A 265 -14.88 34.35 8.60
CA SER A 265 -14.19 35.37 7.80
C SER A 265 -12.71 35.39 8.13
N GLN A 266 -12.29 35.19 9.40
CA GLN A 266 -10.88 35.06 9.77
C GLN A 266 -10.28 33.66 9.52
N ILE A 267 -11.08 32.60 9.44
CA ILE A 267 -10.66 31.26 9.00
C ILE A 267 -10.59 31.21 7.46
N GLN A 268 -11.48 31.90 6.74
CA GLN A 268 -11.39 32.12 5.29
C GLN A 268 -10.34 33.19 4.92
N LYS A 269 -10.03 34.15 5.80
CA LYS A 269 -8.93 35.12 5.62
C LYS A 269 -7.59 34.63 6.18
N GLY A 270 -7.60 33.53 6.95
CA GLY A 270 -6.42 32.85 7.49
C GLY A 270 -6.08 31.54 6.77
N GLN A 271 -7.03 30.98 6.00
CA GLN A 271 -6.73 30.13 4.85
C GLN A 271 -6.59 31.04 3.64
N THR A 272 -5.43 31.67 3.49
CA THR A 272 -4.94 31.89 2.12
C THR A 272 -5.07 30.54 1.41
N ALA A 273 -5.83 30.48 0.31
CA ALA A 273 -5.81 29.30 -0.55
C ALA A 273 -4.34 28.89 -0.72
N MET A 274 -4.03 27.61 -0.48
CA MET A 274 -2.64 27.17 -0.63
C MET A 274 -2.21 27.57 -2.04
N PRO A 275 -1.11 28.33 -2.18
CA PRO A 275 -0.67 28.76 -3.49
C PRO A 275 -0.48 27.53 -4.37
N SER A 276 -1.02 27.57 -5.58
CA SER A 276 -0.94 26.45 -6.51
C SER A 276 0.30 26.55 -7.38
N VAL A 277 0.88 25.40 -7.68
CA VAL A 277 1.94 25.22 -8.67
C VAL A 277 1.45 24.30 -9.76
N HIS A 278 1.82 24.60 -11.00
CA HIS A 278 1.41 23.80 -12.14
C HIS A 278 2.44 22.72 -12.43
N LEU A 279 1.97 21.49 -12.56
CA LEU A 279 2.78 20.32 -12.86
C LEU A 279 2.31 19.70 -14.17
N LEU A 280 3.25 19.40 -15.07
CA LEU A 280 2.92 18.81 -16.36
C LEU A 280 2.47 17.33 -16.18
N ASP A 281 1.28 16.99 -16.65
CA ASP A 281 0.74 15.61 -16.65
C ASP A 281 1.27 14.82 -17.86
N TYR A 282 2.59 14.74 -18.01
CA TYR A 282 3.20 13.82 -18.96
C TYR A 282 3.72 12.61 -18.18
N VAL A 283 3.05 11.47 -18.36
CA VAL A 283 3.23 10.32 -17.49
C VAL A 283 4.49 9.55 -17.86
N ALA A 284 5.59 9.82 -17.14
CA ALA A 284 6.72 8.91 -17.01
C ALA A 284 7.21 8.85 -15.54
N GLY A 285 6.85 7.77 -14.83
CA GLY A 285 7.44 7.41 -13.54
C GLY A 285 6.67 7.87 -12.29
N ASN A 286 7.41 8.08 -11.19
CA ASN A 286 6.87 8.38 -9.86
C ASN A 286 6.66 9.88 -9.63
N VAL A 287 5.62 10.45 -10.22
CA VAL A 287 5.26 11.86 -10.00
C VAL A 287 4.62 12.08 -8.61
N ARG A 288 4.10 11.01 -7.99
CA ARG A 288 3.41 11.08 -6.69
C ARG A 288 4.30 11.64 -5.58
N SER A 289 5.57 11.23 -5.54
CA SER A 289 6.50 11.71 -4.50
C SER A 289 6.75 13.21 -4.60
N LEU A 290 6.81 13.76 -5.82
CA LEU A 290 6.93 15.19 -6.05
C LEU A 290 5.66 15.94 -5.59
N VAL A 291 4.48 15.44 -5.94
CA VAL A 291 3.20 16.00 -5.47
C VAL A 291 3.15 16.03 -3.94
N ASN A 292 3.53 14.92 -3.29
CA ASN A 292 3.56 14.85 -1.83
C ASN A 292 4.59 15.82 -1.23
N ALA A 293 5.74 16.01 -1.88
CA ALA A 293 6.77 16.95 -1.44
C ALA A 293 6.28 18.41 -1.55
N ILE A 294 5.62 18.76 -2.66
CA ILE A 294 4.99 20.08 -2.88
C ILE A 294 3.92 20.35 -1.80
N ASN A 295 3.01 19.40 -1.59
CA ASN A 295 1.99 19.47 -0.53
C ASN A 295 2.62 19.60 0.86
N LYS A 296 3.72 18.89 1.10
CA LYS A 296 4.44 18.92 2.39
C LYS A 296 5.07 20.29 2.66
N VAL A 297 5.51 21.01 1.63
CA VAL A 297 6.12 22.33 1.81
C VAL A 297 5.11 23.48 1.89
N GLY A 298 3.83 23.22 1.56
CA GLY A 298 2.71 24.16 1.76
C GLY A 298 2.02 24.66 0.50
N TYR A 299 2.19 23.97 -0.64
CA TYR A 299 1.63 24.33 -1.94
C TYR A 299 0.70 23.22 -2.44
N ASP A 300 -0.29 23.57 -3.25
CA ASP A 300 -1.13 22.60 -3.96
C ASP A 300 -0.65 22.41 -5.41
N VAL A 301 -0.95 21.25 -5.99
CA VAL A 301 -0.62 20.95 -7.40
C VAL A 301 -1.85 21.09 -8.29
N GLU A 302 -1.71 21.90 -9.33
CA GLU A 302 -2.62 21.95 -10.48
C GLU A 302 -1.99 21.22 -11.67
N TRP A 303 -2.73 20.32 -12.30
CA TRP A 303 -2.21 19.52 -13.41
C TRP A 303 -2.45 20.23 -14.74
N ILE A 304 -1.40 20.35 -15.53
CA ILE A 304 -1.49 20.77 -16.94
C ILE A 304 -1.69 19.50 -17.77
N LYS A 305 -2.86 19.39 -18.39
CA LYS A 305 -3.26 18.24 -19.22
C LYS A 305 -3.23 18.54 -20.71
N SER A 306 -3.19 19.82 -21.08
CA SER A 306 -3.08 20.22 -22.47
C SER A 306 -2.08 21.37 -22.66
N PRO A 307 -1.44 21.48 -23.84
CA PRO A 307 -0.51 22.55 -24.18
C PRO A 307 -1.04 23.96 -23.89
N GLU A 308 -2.34 24.20 -24.10
CA GLU A 308 -2.95 25.52 -23.95
C GLU A 308 -3.10 25.95 -22.49
N GLU A 309 -2.99 25.03 -21.53
CA GLU A 309 -3.06 25.32 -20.10
C GLU A 309 -1.72 25.85 -19.57
N VAL A 310 -0.60 25.58 -20.25
CA VAL A 310 0.75 26.01 -19.85
C VAL A 310 0.84 27.52 -19.64
N ARG A 311 0.22 28.31 -20.52
CA ARG A 311 0.22 29.79 -20.42
C ARG A 311 -0.44 30.33 -19.14
N ASN A 312 -1.32 29.56 -18.52
CA ASN A 312 -2.02 29.95 -17.29
C ASN A 312 -1.16 29.73 -16.04
N ALA A 313 -0.13 28.90 -16.13
CA ALA A 313 0.78 28.64 -15.01
C ALA A 313 1.57 29.89 -14.67
N ASP A 314 1.64 30.28 -13.39
CA ASP A 314 2.61 31.29 -12.90
C ASP A 314 3.93 30.65 -12.48
N THR A 315 3.87 29.38 -12.07
CA THR A 315 5.00 28.53 -11.74
C THR A 315 4.77 27.17 -12.38
N LEU A 316 5.69 26.76 -13.24
CA LEU A 316 5.66 25.49 -13.95
C LEU A 316 6.76 24.58 -13.45
N ILE A 317 6.43 23.35 -13.08
CA ILE A 317 7.41 22.31 -12.81
C ILE A 317 7.34 21.26 -13.92
N LEU A 318 8.48 21.01 -14.56
CA LEU A 318 8.69 19.91 -15.47
C LEU A 318 9.44 18.79 -14.73
N PRO A 319 8.73 17.80 -14.17
CA PRO A 319 9.38 16.62 -13.63
C PRO A 319 9.98 15.81 -14.79
N GLY A 320 10.82 14.82 -14.52
CA GLY A 320 11.17 13.87 -15.55
C GLY A 320 12.00 12.71 -15.04
N VAL A 321 11.48 11.50 -15.25
CA VAL A 321 12.14 10.25 -14.90
C VAL A 321 12.18 9.38 -16.15
N GLY A 322 13.34 8.81 -16.44
CA GLY A 322 13.49 7.79 -17.46
C GLY A 322 14.39 8.19 -18.62
N HIS A 323 14.13 7.58 -19.77
CA HIS A 323 14.95 7.75 -20.96
C HIS A 323 14.67 9.11 -21.62
N PHE A 324 15.71 9.91 -21.88
CA PHE A 324 15.65 11.24 -22.48
C PHE A 324 14.80 11.25 -23.76
N GLY A 325 15.13 10.36 -24.70
CA GLY A 325 14.40 10.25 -25.97
C GLY A 325 12.93 9.95 -25.81
N HIS A 326 12.57 9.11 -24.82
CA HIS A 326 11.18 8.74 -24.57
C HIS A 326 10.40 9.94 -24.01
N CYS A 327 10.96 10.63 -23.02
CA CYS A 327 10.35 11.81 -22.40
C CYS A 327 10.14 12.95 -23.42
N LEU A 328 11.19 13.32 -24.16
CA LEU A 328 11.13 14.43 -25.11
C LEU A 328 10.25 14.10 -26.33
N SER A 329 10.24 12.85 -26.80
CA SER A 329 9.31 12.43 -27.86
C SER A 329 7.85 12.53 -27.42
N GLN A 330 7.53 12.17 -26.17
CA GLN A 330 6.18 12.33 -25.63
C GLN A 330 5.78 13.80 -25.48
N LEU A 331 6.67 14.65 -24.97
CA LEU A 331 6.44 16.09 -24.87
C LEU A 331 6.22 16.71 -26.26
N SER A 332 7.01 16.28 -27.26
CA SER A 332 6.87 16.71 -28.65
C SER A 332 5.54 16.26 -29.25
N ALA A 333 5.19 14.97 -29.10
CA ALA A 333 3.94 14.41 -29.63
C ALA A 333 2.71 15.03 -28.95
N GLY A 334 2.83 15.38 -27.67
CA GLY A 334 1.79 16.09 -26.92
C GLY A 334 1.73 17.60 -27.21
N GLY A 335 2.66 18.17 -28.00
CA GLY A 335 2.67 19.60 -28.34
C GLY A 335 3.14 20.52 -27.22
N PHE A 336 3.84 20.01 -26.21
CA PHE A 336 4.24 20.79 -25.02
C PHE A 336 5.55 21.57 -25.18
N LEU A 337 6.40 21.23 -26.14
CA LEU A 337 7.74 21.83 -26.27
C LEU A 337 7.70 23.35 -26.47
N GLU A 338 6.88 23.84 -27.39
CA GLU A 338 6.78 25.29 -27.67
C GLU A 338 6.12 26.07 -26.52
N PRO A 339 4.98 25.64 -25.95
CA PRO A 339 4.41 26.29 -24.77
C PRO A 339 5.36 26.38 -23.56
N ILE A 340 6.21 25.36 -23.35
CA ILE A 340 7.23 25.41 -22.29
C ILE A 340 8.26 26.50 -22.58
N LYS A 341 8.72 26.63 -23.84
CA LYS A 341 9.63 27.71 -24.24
C LYS A 341 9.00 29.08 -24.06
N GLU A 342 7.75 29.25 -24.46
CA GLU A 342 6.98 30.49 -24.28
C GLU A 342 6.85 30.85 -22.79
N HIS A 343 6.54 29.87 -21.94
CA HIS A 343 6.47 30.06 -20.48
C HIS A 343 7.80 30.56 -19.92
N ILE A 344 8.92 29.92 -20.29
CA ILE A 344 10.26 30.35 -19.86
C ILE A 344 10.57 31.77 -20.37
N ASN A 345 10.31 32.06 -21.64
CA ASN A 345 10.58 33.36 -22.26
C ASN A 345 9.71 34.50 -21.68
N SER A 346 8.53 34.17 -21.14
CA SER A 346 7.64 35.14 -20.49
C SER A 346 8.15 35.62 -19.12
N GLY A 347 9.22 35.02 -18.58
CA GLY A 347 9.77 35.36 -17.27
C GLY A 347 9.06 34.68 -16.09
N LYS A 348 8.09 33.80 -16.34
CA LYS A 348 7.37 33.04 -15.31
C LYS A 348 8.22 31.90 -14.76
N ARG A 349 8.05 31.56 -13.48
CA ARG A 349 8.94 30.61 -12.79
C ARG A 349 8.87 29.22 -13.41
N PHE A 350 10.03 28.62 -13.62
CA PHE A 350 10.17 27.28 -14.19
C PHE A 350 11.15 26.45 -13.37
N MET A 351 10.77 25.22 -13.04
CA MET A 351 11.67 24.22 -12.44
C MET A 351 11.75 22.96 -13.30
N GLY A 352 12.96 22.57 -13.71
CA GLY A 352 13.22 21.28 -14.35
C GLY A 352 13.85 20.28 -13.37
N ILE A 353 13.32 19.06 -13.25
CA ILE A 353 13.88 18.02 -12.37
C ILE A 353 14.34 16.82 -13.19
N CYS A 354 15.59 16.39 -12.98
CA CYS A 354 16.24 15.27 -13.67
C CYS A 354 16.11 15.41 -15.19
N VAL A 355 15.26 14.63 -15.86
CA VAL A 355 15.05 14.79 -17.32
C VAL A 355 14.50 16.18 -17.66
N GLY A 356 13.81 16.85 -16.73
CA GLY A 356 13.41 18.26 -16.87
C GLY A 356 14.59 19.24 -16.92
N LEU A 357 15.69 18.97 -16.21
CA LEU A 357 16.95 19.71 -16.39
C LEU A 357 17.56 19.39 -17.75
N GLN A 358 17.61 18.10 -18.09
CA GLN A 358 18.21 17.60 -19.32
C GLN A 358 17.51 18.17 -20.56
N ALA A 359 16.19 18.34 -20.50
CA ALA A 359 15.38 18.94 -21.56
C ALA A 359 15.82 20.37 -21.92
N LEU A 360 16.51 21.10 -21.03
CA LEU A 360 17.00 22.45 -21.32
C LEU A 360 18.21 22.46 -22.29
N PHE A 361 18.89 21.33 -22.45
CA PHE A 361 20.05 21.17 -23.32
C PHE A 361 19.64 20.89 -24.78
N GLU A 362 20.61 20.86 -25.71
CA GLU A 362 20.33 20.56 -27.13
C GLU A 362 19.95 19.10 -27.36
N GLY A 363 20.43 18.18 -26.53
CA GLY A 363 20.14 16.75 -26.65
C GLY A 363 20.99 15.90 -25.71
N SER A 364 20.86 14.58 -25.84
CA SER A 364 21.58 13.58 -25.03
C SER A 364 22.25 12.54 -25.91
N GLU A 365 23.38 11.99 -25.48
CA GLU A 365 23.96 10.77 -26.07
C GLU A 365 23.07 9.53 -25.85
N GLU A 366 22.15 9.58 -24.88
CA GLU A 366 21.18 8.51 -24.63
C GLU A 366 20.26 8.27 -25.84
N ASP A 367 19.84 9.36 -26.49
CA ASP A 367 19.12 9.31 -27.76
C ASP A 367 19.64 10.44 -28.68
N PRO A 368 20.62 10.14 -29.55
CA PRO A 368 21.21 11.14 -30.42
C PRO A 368 20.23 11.80 -31.39
N GLN A 369 19.08 11.17 -31.69
CA GLN A 369 18.12 11.66 -32.68
C GLN A 369 17.10 12.65 -32.11
N THR A 370 16.83 12.54 -30.81
CA THR A 370 15.82 13.38 -30.16
C THR A 370 16.44 14.70 -29.69
N PRO A 371 15.95 15.87 -30.14
CA PRO A 371 16.41 17.16 -29.65
C PRO A 371 15.78 17.53 -28.29
N GLY A 372 16.51 18.29 -27.48
CA GLY A 372 15.96 18.99 -26.33
C GLY A 372 15.37 20.36 -26.71
N LEU A 373 15.09 21.20 -25.71
CA LEU A 373 14.58 22.56 -25.92
C LEU A 373 15.66 23.50 -26.48
N GLY A 374 16.95 23.19 -26.27
CA GLY A 374 18.07 23.94 -26.83
C GLY A 374 18.30 25.31 -26.19
N LEU A 375 17.96 25.49 -24.91
CA LEU A 375 18.27 26.72 -24.16
C LEU A 375 19.76 26.81 -23.79
N ILE A 376 20.43 25.66 -23.69
CA ILE A 376 21.86 25.53 -23.41
C ILE A 376 22.49 24.79 -24.59
N PRO A 377 23.43 25.41 -25.34
CA PRO A 377 24.04 24.84 -26.54
C PRO A 377 25.11 23.81 -26.19
N SER A 378 24.71 22.74 -25.51
CA SER A 378 25.54 21.61 -25.11
C SER A 378 24.70 20.34 -25.05
N ARG A 379 25.36 19.18 -25.06
CA ARG A 379 24.72 17.86 -25.01
C ARG A 379 25.13 17.10 -23.76
N LEU A 380 24.21 16.28 -23.27
CA LEU A 380 24.45 15.37 -22.15
C LEU A 380 25.30 14.19 -22.62
N ARG A 381 26.26 13.78 -21.80
CA ARG A 381 27.16 12.66 -22.08
C ARG A 381 26.95 11.53 -21.09
N LYS A 382 27.19 10.30 -21.53
CA LYS A 382 27.23 9.15 -20.62
C LYS A 382 28.48 9.27 -19.74
N PHE A 383 28.35 8.96 -18.45
CA PHE A 383 29.52 8.86 -17.58
C PHE A 383 30.47 7.75 -18.06
N ASP A 384 31.77 7.95 -17.86
CA ASP A 384 32.78 6.92 -18.09
C ASP A 384 32.69 5.84 -17.00
N ASP A 385 32.50 4.59 -17.43
CA ASP A 385 32.35 3.43 -16.55
C ASP A 385 33.68 2.66 -16.33
N SER A 386 34.81 3.23 -16.77
CA SER A 386 36.12 2.59 -16.65
C SER A 386 36.63 2.49 -15.20
N SER A 387 36.26 3.46 -14.36
CA SER A 387 36.78 3.64 -13.00
C SER A 387 35.72 3.62 -11.91
N LYS A 388 34.43 3.60 -12.29
CA LYS A 388 33.29 3.71 -11.37
C LYS A 388 32.05 3.06 -11.98
N SER A 389 31.07 2.78 -11.13
CA SER A 389 29.82 2.15 -11.56
C SER A 389 28.95 3.11 -12.37
N VAL A 390 28.24 2.67 -13.40
CA VAL A 390 27.25 3.52 -14.12
C VAL A 390 25.97 2.71 -14.29
N PRO A 391 24.78 3.20 -13.86
CA PRO A 391 24.42 4.58 -13.47
C PRO A 391 25.03 5.09 -12.15
N HIS A 392 25.12 6.42 -12.04
CA HIS A 392 25.37 7.14 -10.78
C HIS A 392 24.11 7.06 -9.90
N ILE A 393 24.13 6.18 -8.89
CA ILE A 393 23.02 5.95 -7.95
C ILE A 393 23.49 6.20 -6.52
N GLY A 394 23.08 7.35 -5.94
CA GLY A 394 23.37 7.65 -4.55
C GLY A 394 23.28 9.12 -4.20
N TRP A 395 23.87 9.45 -3.06
CA TRP A 395 23.80 10.80 -2.49
C TRP A 395 25.11 11.56 -2.72
N ASN A 396 25.03 12.68 -3.43
CA ASN A 396 26.17 13.53 -3.79
C ASN A 396 25.94 14.99 -3.36
N SER A 397 26.97 15.82 -3.36
CA SER A 397 26.86 17.26 -3.08
C SER A 397 26.35 18.05 -4.28
N ALA A 398 25.84 19.25 -4.05
CA ALA A 398 25.63 20.28 -5.07
C ALA A 398 26.38 21.55 -4.62
N LYS A 399 27.68 21.64 -4.95
CA LYS A 399 28.58 22.73 -4.55
C LYS A 399 28.38 23.94 -5.46
N THR A 400 28.09 25.12 -4.90
CA THR A 400 27.82 26.34 -5.69
C THR A 400 29.13 27.03 -6.09
N SER A 401 29.27 27.42 -7.36
CA SER A 401 30.52 27.97 -7.91
C SER A 401 30.89 29.40 -7.47
N HIS A 402 30.02 30.13 -6.75
CA HIS A 402 30.28 31.49 -6.31
C HIS A 402 30.84 31.57 -4.87
N ASN A 403 32.17 31.57 -4.77
CA ASN A 403 32.92 31.92 -3.56
C ASN A 403 33.51 33.33 -3.71
N GLU A 404 32.75 34.38 -3.36
CA GLU A 404 33.33 35.71 -3.13
C GLU A 404 33.56 35.92 -1.62
N GLY A 405 34.78 35.63 -1.15
CA GLY A 405 35.17 35.82 0.25
C GLY A 405 34.74 34.69 1.20
N SER A 406 34.56 34.97 2.50
CA SER A 406 34.15 33.96 3.51
C SER A 406 32.63 33.69 3.55
N GLN A 407 31.87 34.11 2.53
CA GLN A 407 30.42 33.96 2.45
C GLN A 407 30.05 33.19 1.18
N THR A 408 29.41 32.03 1.33
CA THR A 408 28.84 31.25 0.23
C THR A 408 27.40 31.71 -0.04
N SER A 409 27.10 32.09 -1.28
CA SER A 409 25.72 32.37 -1.71
C SER A 409 25.08 31.09 -2.24
N SER A 410 24.08 30.56 -1.52
CA SER A 410 23.31 29.40 -1.96
C SER A 410 22.37 29.74 -3.11
N ILE A 411 22.15 28.79 -4.03
CA ILE A 411 21.08 28.85 -5.06
C ILE A 411 19.88 28.09 -4.48
N TYR A 412 18.71 28.72 -4.33
CA TYR A 412 17.45 28.05 -3.90
C TYR A 412 17.62 27.02 -2.75
N GLY A 413 18.27 27.44 -1.66
CA GLY A 413 18.43 26.61 -0.45
C GLY A 413 19.41 25.43 -0.60
N LEU A 414 20.19 25.37 -1.68
CA LEU A 414 21.29 24.42 -1.81
C LEU A 414 22.39 24.68 -0.78
N ARG A 415 22.98 23.61 -0.26
CA ARG A 415 24.01 23.67 0.78
C ARG A 415 25.11 22.68 0.48
N GLU A 416 26.36 23.10 0.62
CA GLU A 416 27.53 22.27 0.30
C GLU A 416 27.65 21.04 1.21
N GLU A 417 27.25 21.18 2.48
CA GLU A 417 27.26 20.12 3.48
C GLU A 417 26.08 19.15 3.33
N SER A 418 25.02 19.56 2.62
CA SER A 418 23.87 18.69 2.33
C SER A 418 24.19 17.73 1.19
N LYS A 419 23.52 16.59 1.21
CA LYS A 419 23.57 15.61 0.12
C LYS A 419 22.20 15.49 -0.54
N TYR A 420 22.23 15.23 -1.84
CA TYR A 420 21.06 15.13 -2.71
C TYR A 420 21.12 13.83 -3.49
N TYR A 421 19.96 13.24 -3.78
CA TYR A 421 19.86 11.93 -4.42
C TYR A 421 19.90 12.03 -5.95
N TYR A 422 20.96 11.47 -6.53
CA TYR A 422 21.20 11.36 -7.97
C TYR A 422 20.97 9.92 -8.43
N VAL A 423 20.34 9.77 -9.59
CA VAL A 423 19.99 8.46 -10.18
C VAL A 423 19.97 8.53 -11.71
N HIS A 424 21.15 8.55 -12.34
CA HIS A 424 21.27 8.81 -13.79
C HIS A 424 22.55 8.20 -14.41
N SER A 425 22.50 7.84 -15.69
CA SER A 425 23.67 7.42 -16.48
C SER A 425 24.30 8.56 -17.29
N TYR A 426 23.52 9.59 -17.58
CA TYR A 426 23.89 10.71 -18.45
C TYR A 426 23.84 12.01 -17.66
N ALA A 427 24.83 12.88 -17.89
CA ALA A 427 24.97 14.16 -17.20
C ALA A 427 25.51 15.22 -18.14
N ALA A 428 25.32 16.50 -17.78
CA ALA A 428 25.95 17.60 -18.48
C ALA A 428 27.34 17.84 -17.86
N PRO A 429 28.45 17.64 -18.61
CA PRO A 429 29.79 17.96 -18.12
C PRO A 429 29.87 19.43 -17.74
N TYR A 430 30.59 19.74 -16.67
CA TYR A 430 30.82 21.11 -16.26
C TYR A 430 32.16 21.63 -16.81
N GLU A 431 32.11 22.81 -17.45
CA GLU A 431 33.30 23.55 -17.87
C GLU A 431 33.31 24.92 -17.16
N PRO A 432 34.28 25.17 -16.26
CA PRO A 432 34.33 26.40 -15.47
C PRO A 432 34.29 27.67 -16.32
N GLY A 433 33.36 28.56 -16.00
CA GLY A 433 33.24 29.88 -16.62
C GLY A 433 32.53 29.91 -17.96
N VAL A 434 32.07 28.78 -18.51
CA VAL A 434 31.32 28.74 -19.79
C VAL A 434 29.87 29.16 -19.57
N LEU A 435 29.19 28.57 -18.59
CA LEU A 435 27.80 28.86 -18.28
C LEU A 435 27.65 30.17 -17.50
N GLU A 436 28.61 30.47 -16.62
CA GLU A 436 28.64 31.70 -15.84
C GLU A 436 28.75 32.94 -16.74
N LYS A 437 29.54 32.88 -17.82
CA LYS A 437 29.60 33.94 -18.85
C LYS A 437 28.26 34.18 -19.55
N GLN A 438 27.37 33.18 -19.56
CA GLN A 438 26.02 33.27 -20.10
C GLN A 438 24.97 33.64 -19.03
N GLY A 439 25.42 34.01 -17.83
CA GLY A 439 24.59 34.45 -16.71
C GLY A 439 23.95 33.31 -15.92
N TRP A 440 24.41 32.08 -16.06
CA TRP A 440 23.95 30.96 -15.23
C TRP A 440 24.72 30.89 -13.92
N SER A 441 24.00 30.70 -12.82
CA SER A 441 24.57 30.18 -11.58
C SER A 441 24.55 28.66 -11.62
N VAL A 442 25.67 28.02 -11.29
CA VAL A 442 25.83 26.56 -11.39
C VAL A 442 26.15 25.99 -10.01
N ALA A 443 25.52 24.86 -9.69
CA ALA A 443 25.96 23.99 -8.61
C ALA A 443 26.46 22.68 -9.19
N THR A 444 27.67 22.27 -8.84
CA THR A 444 28.38 21.13 -9.42
C THR A 444 28.51 19.98 -8.44
N ALA A 445 28.81 18.80 -8.99
CA ALA A 445 29.11 17.59 -8.25
C ALA A 445 30.23 16.84 -8.96
N HIS A 446 31.00 16.05 -8.22
CA HIS A 446 31.98 15.13 -8.80
C HIS A 446 31.47 13.69 -8.72
N TYR A 447 31.69 12.92 -9.78
CA TYR A 447 31.51 11.48 -9.77
C TYR A 447 32.75 10.80 -10.35
N GLY A 448 33.56 10.21 -9.46
CA GLY A 448 34.96 9.94 -9.77
C GLY A 448 35.68 11.22 -10.20
N GLU A 449 36.44 11.15 -11.29
CA GLU A 449 37.18 12.30 -11.85
C GLU A 449 36.32 13.26 -12.69
N GLU A 450 35.04 12.93 -12.96
CA GLU A 450 34.16 13.75 -13.79
C GLU A 450 33.39 14.78 -12.95
N GLU A 451 33.54 16.06 -13.26
CA GLU A 451 32.71 17.13 -12.72
C GLU A 451 31.51 17.40 -13.64
N PHE A 452 30.31 17.47 -13.04
CA PHE A 452 29.08 17.64 -13.79
C PHE A 452 28.12 18.62 -13.11
N ILE A 453 27.16 19.08 -13.88
CA ILE A 453 26.13 20.01 -13.44
C ILE A 453 25.12 19.29 -12.55
N GLY A 454 25.08 19.66 -11.26
CA GLY A 454 24.11 19.19 -10.29
C GLY A 454 22.83 20.02 -10.27
N ALA A 455 22.94 21.34 -10.44
CA ALA A 455 21.82 22.26 -10.61
C ALA A 455 22.25 23.54 -11.35
N ILE A 456 21.29 24.24 -11.96
CA ILE A 456 21.50 25.52 -12.64
C ILE A 456 20.36 26.49 -12.35
N ALA A 457 20.67 27.79 -12.34
CA ALA A 457 19.69 28.85 -12.25
C ALA A 457 20.05 30.04 -13.15
N ARG A 458 19.05 30.63 -13.81
CA ARG A 458 19.18 31.89 -14.56
C ARG A 458 17.82 32.57 -14.68
N GLY A 459 17.71 33.79 -14.14
CA GLY A 459 16.44 34.53 -14.14
C GLY A 459 15.33 33.76 -13.43
N ASN A 460 14.31 33.37 -14.18
CA ASN A 460 13.13 32.62 -13.74
C ASN A 460 13.28 31.08 -13.83
N VAL A 461 14.39 30.59 -14.36
CA VAL A 461 14.67 29.17 -14.56
C VAL A 461 15.52 28.63 -13.40
N PHE A 462 15.07 27.54 -12.81
CA PHE A 462 15.84 26.68 -11.92
C PHE A 462 15.77 25.24 -12.43
N ALA A 463 16.84 24.47 -12.31
CA ALA A 463 16.78 23.05 -12.65
C ALA A 463 17.77 22.24 -11.83
N THR A 464 17.42 20.99 -11.50
CA THR A 464 18.24 20.07 -10.71
C THR A 464 18.40 18.74 -11.43
N GLN A 465 19.62 18.20 -11.47
CA GLN A 465 19.88 16.85 -11.98
C GLN A 465 19.49 15.79 -10.95
N PHE A 466 19.64 16.11 -9.66
CA PHE A 466 19.12 15.28 -8.57
C PHE A 466 17.60 15.44 -8.41
N HIS A 467 17.00 14.51 -7.66
CA HIS A 467 15.58 14.49 -7.31
C HIS A 467 15.36 15.11 -5.93
N PRO A 468 14.95 16.38 -5.81
CA PRO A 468 14.72 17.00 -4.51
C PRO A 468 13.61 16.30 -3.70
N GLU A 469 12.57 15.77 -4.35
CA GLU A 469 11.51 14.98 -3.73
C GLU A 469 12.01 13.64 -3.16
N LYS A 470 13.24 13.22 -3.51
CA LYS A 470 13.93 12.02 -3.00
C LYS A 470 15.17 12.32 -2.18
N SER A 471 15.41 13.60 -1.88
CA SER A 471 16.60 14.06 -1.14
C SER A 471 16.29 14.41 0.32
N GLY A 472 15.26 13.79 0.90
CA GLY A 472 14.85 14.01 2.29
C GLY A 472 14.61 15.49 2.63
N GLN A 473 15.03 15.92 3.82
CA GLN A 473 14.88 17.32 4.26
C GLN A 473 15.67 18.31 3.40
N ALA A 474 16.80 17.89 2.82
CA ALA A 474 17.60 18.76 1.97
C ALA A 474 16.86 19.14 0.69
N GLY A 475 16.20 18.17 0.05
CA GLY A 475 15.42 18.44 -1.14
C GLY A 475 14.08 19.13 -0.87
N LEU A 476 13.40 18.82 0.24
CA LEU A 476 12.20 19.58 0.65
C LEU A 476 12.51 21.07 0.84
N ARG A 477 13.67 21.39 1.43
CA ARG A 477 14.15 22.78 1.54
C ARG A 477 14.35 23.41 0.17
N THR A 478 14.96 22.70 -0.78
CA THR A 478 15.16 23.19 -2.16
C THR A 478 13.84 23.46 -2.87
N ILE A 479 12.86 22.58 -2.76
CA ILE A 479 11.51 22.79 -3.34
C ILE A 479 10.86 24.02 -2.71
N ARG A 480 10.88 24.14 -1.38
CA ARG A 480 10.32 25.30 -0.68
C ARG A 480 10.99 26.59 -1.14
N ALA A 481 12.32 26.66 -1.16
CA ALA A 481 13.05 27.85 -1.57
C ALA A 481 12.69 28.29 -3.00
N PHE A 482 12.55 27.35 -3.94
CA PHE A 482 12.07 27.64 -5.29
C PHE A 482 10.64 28.21 -5.31
N LEU A 483 9.71 27.54 -4.61
CA LEU A 483 8.29 27.94 -4.59
C LEU A 483 8.06 29.26 -3.85
N ASP A 484 8.88 29.57 -2.85
CA ASP A 484 8.87 30.84 -2.11
C ASP A 484 9.59 31.97 -2.89
N GLY A 485 10.30 31.64 -3.98
CA GLY A 485 11.08 32.62 -4.76
C GLY A 485 12.38 33.06 -4.08
N GLN A 486 12.91 32.28 -3.14
CA GLN A 486 14.14 32.56 -2.40
C GLN A 486 15.37 32.20 -3.24
N LEU A 487 15.78 33.13 -4.10
CA LEU A 487 16.91 32.95 -5.02
C LEU A 487 18.24 32.70 -4.30
N SER A 488 18.52 33.44 -3.23
CA SER A 488 19.77 33.30 -2.48
C SER A 488 19.60 33.53 -0.99
N GLU A 489 20.15 32.62 -0.20
CA GLU A 489 20.34 32.78 1.24
C GLU A 489 21.83 32.73 1.59
N LYS A 490 22.23 33.59 2.55
CA LYS A 490 23.56 33.58 3.14
C LYS A 490 23.56 32.60 4.32
N HIS A 491 24.54 31.71 4.38
CA HIS A 491 24.74 30.79 5.50
C HIS A 491 26.21 30.79 5.95
N GLU A 492 26.45 30.56 7.24
CA GLU A 492 27.80 30.37 7.78
C GLU A 492 28.26 28.93 7.50
N THR A 493 29.43 28.77 6.89
CA THR A 493 30.06 27.47 6.66
C THR A 493 30.48 26.86 7.99
N SER A 494 29.96 25.68 8.32
CA SER A 494 30.37 24.92 9.49
C SER A 494 30.94 23.55 9.10
N LEU A 495 32.24 23.41 9.39
CA LEU A 495 33.11 22.23 9.27
C LEU A 495 33.67 21.90 7.88
N PRO A 496 34.97 21.54 7.79
CA PRO A 496 35.60 21.08 6.56
C PRO A 496 35.05 19.70 6.18
N SER A 497 34.50 19.58 4.97
CA SER A 497 34.07 18.28 4.44
C SER A 497 35.28 17.41 4.13
N SER A 498 35.31 16.18 4.63
CA SER A 498 36.30 15.19 4.19
C SER A 498 35.96 14.79 2.74
N GLU A 499 36.73 15.26 1.77
CA GLU A 499 36.53 14.90 0.38
C GLU A 499 36.78 13.40 0.17
N ARG A 500 35.76 12.67 -0.29
CA ARG A 500 35.93 11.32 -0.84
C ARG A 500 36.15 11.42 -2.34
N ARG A 501 37.06 10.57 -2.86
CA ARG A 501 37.44 10.53 -4.27
C ARG A 501 36.27 10.35 -5.25
N ASP A 502 35.22 9.61 -4.89
CA ASP A 502 34.11 9.30 -5.82
C ASP A 502 32.87 10.21 -5.67
N GLY A 503 32.85 11.14 -4.71
CA GLY A 503 31.73 12.08 -4.49
C GLY A 503 30.49 11.51 -3.77
N LEU A 504 30.23 10.20 -3.85
CA LEU A 504 29.07 9.54 -3.20
C LEU A 504 29.26 9.26 -1.69
N THR A 505 28.17 9.33 -0.92
CA THR A 505 28.10 8.77 0.45
C THR A 505 28.15 7.24 0.43
N ARG A 506 28.34 6.62 1.62
CA ARG A 506 28.09 5.17 1.74
C ARG A 506 26.58 4.99 1.90
N ARG A 507 25.91 4.45 0.86
CA ARG A 507 24.46 4.29 0.86
C ARG A 507 24.02 3.11 1.72
N VAL A 508 23.16 3.37 2.71
CA VAL A 508 22.60 2.37 3.62
C VAL A 508 21.11 2.17 3.35
N ILE A 509 20.76 0.97 2.92
CA ILE A 509 19.40 0.61 2.50
C ILE A 509 18.70 -0.16 3.62
N ALA A 510 17.49 0.26 3.98
CA ALA A 510 16.64 -0.45 4.92
C ALA A 510 15.63 -1.32 4.17
N CYS A 511 15.60 -2.62 4.46
CA CYS A 511 14.73 -3.57 3.79
C CYS A 511 13.63 -4.09 4.72
N LEU A 512 12.44 -4.30 4.18
CA LEU A 512 11.33 -4.95 4.86
C LEU A 512 10.65 -6.03 4.00
N ASP A 513 10.49 -7.21 4.59
CA ASP A 513 9.63 -8.28 4.07
C ASP A 513 8.18 -7.95 4.37
N VAL A 514 7.36 -7.81 3.32
CA VAL A 514 5.91 -7.64 3.46
C VAL A 514 5.22 -8.96 3.17
N ARG A 515 4.43 -9.44 4.14
CA ARG A 515 3.67 -10.69 4.07
C ARG A 515 2.24 -10.49 4.53
N THR A 516 1.40 -11.44 4.18
CA THR A 516 0.05 -11.56 4.72
C THR A 516 0.08 -12.46 5.95
N ASN A 517 -0.47 -12.00 7.08
CA ASN A 517 -0.63 -12.83 8.28
C ASN A 517 -1.83 -13.79 8.14
N ASP A 518 -2.05 -14.65 9.14
CA ASP A 518 -3.16 -15.62 9.15
C ASP A 518 -4.56 -14.97 9.13
N GLN A 519 -4.66 -13.65 9.42
CA GLN A 519 -5.90 -12.87 9.38
C GLN A 519 -6.12 -12.12 8.05
N GLY A 520 -5.18 -12.21 7.10
CA GLY A 520 -5.25 -11.47 5.85
C GLY A 520 -4.62 -10.08 5.87
N ASP A 521 -4.08 -9.62 7.01
CA ASP A 521 -3.44 -8.32 7.13
C ASP A 521 -2.00 -8.33 6.62
N LEU A 522 -1.56 -7.20 6.06
CA LEU A 522 -0.16 -6.99 5.68
C LEU A 522 0.68 -6.62 6.88
N VAL A 523 1.71 -7.43 7.13
CA VAL A 523 2.62 -7.28 8.25
C VAL A 523 4.06 -7.30 7.77
N VAL A 524 4.93 -6.61 8.50
CA VAL A 524 6.38 -6.74 8.35
C VAL A 524 6.85 -7.93 9.17
N THR A 525 7.65 -8.82 8.59
CA THR A 525 8.14 -10.01 9.27
C THR A 525 9.66 -10.04 9.34
N LYS A 526 10.22 -10.66 10.38
CA LYS A 526 11.65 -11.02 10.41
C LYS A 526 11.83 -12.40 9.80
N GLY A 527 12.42 -12.49 8.61
CA GLY A 527 12.92 -13.76 8.07
C GLY A 527 14.27 -14.09 8.69
N ASP A 528 14.37 -15.17 9.45
CA ASP A 528 15.65 -15.81 9.75
C ASP A 528 15.70 -17.06 8.83
N GLN A 529 16.55 -17.07 7.80
CA GLN A 529 16.66 -18.19 6.84
C GLN A 529 15.30 -18.59 6.19
N TYR A 530 14.49 -17.59 5.81
CA TYR A 530 13.14 -17.78 5.26
C TYR A 530 12.11 -18.45 6.21
N ASP A 531 12.48 -18.72 7.48
CA ASP A 531 11.56 -19.16 8.53
C ASP A 531 11.02 -17.94 9.30
N VAL A 532 9.69 -17.80 9.34
CA VAL A 532 8.97 -16.60 9.81
C VAL A 532 7.98 -16.88 10.94
N ARG A 533 7.86 -18.15 11.35
CA ARG A 533 6.96 -18.56 12.43
C ARG A 533 7.71 -18.64 13.75
N GLU A 534 7.01 -18.35 14.86
CA GLU A 534 7.57 -18.61 16.18
C GLU A 534 7.82 -20.11 16.38
N LYS A 535 8.97 -20.46 16.97
CA LYS A 535 9.30 -21.85 17.30
C LYS A 535 8.47 -22.27 18.52
N SER A 536 7.28 -22.83 18.28
CA SER A 536 6.46 -23.54 19.27
C SER A 536 6.10 -24.93 18.77
N ALA A 537 5.82 -25.87 19.69
CA ALA A 537 5.58 -27.29 19.40
C ALA A 537 4.35 -27.57 18.50
N SER A 538 3.55 -26.56 18.16
CA SER A 538 2.34 -26.66 17.33
C SER A 538 2.35 -25.76 16.07
N GLY A 539 3.50 -25.18 15.71
CA GLY A 539 3.62 -24.24 14.58
C GLY A 539 3.12 -22.84 14.95
N GLY A 540 4.04 -21.94 15.31
CA GLY A 540 3.72 -20.61 15.83
C GLY A 540 3.12 -19.63 14.82
N GLN A 541 2.64 -18.49 15.34
CA GLN A 541 2.13 -17.37 14.55
C GLN A 541 3.27 -16.69 13.78
N VAL A 542 2.92 -16.00 12.70
CA VAL A 542 3.86 -15.17 11.92
C VAL A 542 4.34 -14.00 12.78
N ARG A 543 5.66 -13.83 12.93
CA ARG A 543 6.24 -12.71 13.71
C ARG A 543 5.87 -11.37 13.08
N ASN A 544 5.15 -10.52 13.81
CA ASN A 544 4.69 -9.21 13.34
C ASN A 544 5.56 -8.07 13.92
N LEU A 545 6.32 -7.38 13.08
CA LEU A 545 7.16 -6.23 13.43
C LEU A 545 6.42 -4.88 13.32
N GLY A 546 5.16 -4.89 12.86
CA GLY A 546 4.34 -3.70 12.64
C GLY A 546 3.81 -3.60 11.21
N LYS A 547 3.13 -2.48 10.93
CA LYS A 547 2.60 -2.18 9.60
C LYS A 547 3.72 -1.70 8.67
N PRO A 548 3.75 -2.13 7.39
CA PRO A 548 4.80 -1.73 6.43
C PRO A 548 5.02 -0.22 6.31
N VAL A 549 3.94 0.56 6.25
CA VAL A 549 3.99 2.02 6.12
C VAL A 549 4.66 2.69 7.33
N ASP A 550 4.28 2.28 8.54
CA ASP A 550 4.82 2.85 9.77
C ASP A 550 6.31 2.51 9.93
N MET A 551 6.69 1.28 9.55
CA MET A 551 8.09 0.84 9.59
C MET A 551 8.96 1.60 8.56
N ALA A 552 8.47 1.76 7.33
CA ALA A 552 9.18 2.53 6.30
C ALA A 552 9.38 3.98 6.73
N LYS A 553 8.35 4.61 7.31
CA LYS A 553 8.46 5.95 7.90
C LYS A 553 9.51 6.00 9.00
N LYS A 554 9.50 5.02 9.91
CA LYS A 554 10.50 4.93 10.97
C LYS A 554 11.91 4.82 10.42
N TYR A 555 12.16 3.97 9.41
CA TYR A 555 13.47 3.85 8.78
C TYR A 555 13.94 5.16 8.15
N TYR A 556 13.04 5.88 7.48
CA TYR A 556 13.34 7.20 6.93
C TYR A 556 13.70 8.22 8.03
N GLU A 557 12.90 8.32 9.10
CA GLU A 557 13.17 9.23 10.22
C GLU A 557 14.46 8.89 10.97
N GLN A 558 14.88 7.63 10.87
CA GLN A 558 16.12 7.10 11.42
C GLN A 558 17.32 7.25 10.48
N GLY A 559 17.14 7.80 9.28
CA GLY A 559 18.25 8.11 8.37
C GLY A 559 18.56 7.03 7.33
N ALA A 560 17.61 6.15 7.00
CA ALA A 560 17.76 5.27 5.85
C ALA A 560 17.86 6.08 4.55
N ASP A 561 18.89 5.79 3.74
CA ASP A 561 19.11 6.45 2.45
C ASP A 561 18.14 5.97 1.38
N GLU A 562 17.56 4.78 1.56
CA GLU A 562 16.62 4.11 0.66
C GLU A 562 15.81 3.07 1.46
N VAL A 563 14.56 2.85 1.06
CA VAL A 563 13.71 1.80 1.65
C VAL A 563 13.30 0.77 0.59
N THR A 564 13.62 -0.50 0.83
CA THR A 564 13.26 -1.63 -0.04
C THR A 564 12.14 -2.45 0.55
N PHE A 565 11.11 -2.71 -0.25
CA PHE A 565 9.99 -3.59 0.07
C PHE A 565 10.16 -4.90 -0.69
N LEU A 566 10.26 -6.02 0.02
CA LEU A 566 10.18 -7.35 -0.58
C LEU A 566 8.76 -7.87 -0.44
N ASN A 567 8.03 -7.86 -1.54
CA ASN A 567 6.66 -8.36 -1.64
C ASN A 567 6.68 -9.89 -1.73
N ILE A 568 6.41 -10.54 -0.60
CA ILE A 568 6.35 -12.01 -0.47
C ILE A 568 4.89 -12.46 -0.31
N THR A 569 3.94 -11.58 -0.65
CA THR A 569 2.52 -11.88 -0.57
C THR A 569 2.08 -12.75 -1.74
N SER A 570 1.10 -13.62 -1.50
CA SER A 570 0.50 -14.48 -2.52
C SER A 570 -0.96 -14.06 -2.72
N PHE A 571 -1.19 -13.01 -3.50
CA PHE A 571 -2.54 -12.55 -3.86
C PHE A 571 -2.99 -13.12 -5.21
N ARG A 572 -3.06 -14.46 -5.33
CA ARG A 572 -3.37 -15.15 -6.60
C ARG A 572 -4.75 -14.85 -7.19
N ASN A 573 -5.66 -14.25 -6.39
CA ASN A 573 -7.04 -13.95 -6.78
C ASN A 573 -7.43 -12.48 -6.52
N CYS A 574 -6.47 -11.54 -6.50
CA CYS A 574 -6.73 -10.12 -6.32
C CYS A 574 -6.51 -9.37 -7.63
N PRO A 575 -7.44 -8.50 -8.07
CA PRO A 575 -7.23 -7.66 -9.24
C PRO A 575 -5.94 -6.85 -9.13
N LEU A 576 -5.21 -6.65 -10.23
CA LEU A 576 -3.90 -5.99 -10.17
C LEU A 576 -3.99 -4.57 -9.57
N GLN A 577 -5.04 -3.84 -9.92
CA GLN A 577 -5.28 -2.46 -9.44
C GLN A 577 -5.51 -2.38 -7.93
N ASP A 578 -5.98 -3.48 -7.34
CA ASP A 578 -6.31 -3.61 -5.93
C ASP A 578 -5.19 -4.29 -5.13
N LEU A 579 -4.03 -4.55 -5.75
CA LEU A 579 -2.89 -5.13 -5.06
C LEU A 579 -2.55 -4.27 -3.83
N PRO A 580 -2.61 -4.84 -2.62
CA PRO A 580 -2.42 -4.05 -1.41
C PRO A 580 -1.02 -3.40 -1.30
N MET A 581 -0.03 -3.96 -1.98
CA MET A 581 1.31 -3.36 -2.08
C MET A 581 1.33 -2.00 -2.79
N LEU A 582 0.43 -1.78 -3.76
CA LEU A 582 0.30 -0.47 -4.41
C LEU A 582 -0.16 0.58 -3.39
N GLU A 583 -1.12 0.23 -2.53
CA GLU A 583 -1.59 1.14 -1.47
C GLU A 583 -0.51 1.38 -0.40
N ILE A 584 0.29 0.37 -0.06
CA ILE A 584 1.45 0.55 0.84
C ILE A 584 2.42 1.60 0.28
N LEU A 585 2.77 1.51 -1.00
CA LEU A 585 3.65 2.51 -1.64
C LEU A 585 2.99 3.89 -1.70
N ARG A 586 1.69 3.96 -2.00
CA ARG A 586 0.94 5.22 -2.07
C ARG A 586 0.95 5.95 -0.74
N ARG A 587 0.77 5.22 0.36
CA ARG A 587 0.80 5.75 1.73
C ARG A 587 2.21 6.04 2.22
N THR A 588 3.17 5.19 1.88
CA THR A 588 4.57 5.40 2.27
C THR A 588 5.11 6.69 1.66
N SER A 589 4.87 6.91 0.36
CA SER A 589 5.32 8.10 -0.37
C SER A 589 4.73 9.42 0.13
N GLU A 590 3.68 9.42 0.96
CA GLU A 590 3.13 10.64 1.57
C GLU A 590 4.04 11.24 2.63
N THR A 591 4.95 10.44 3.21
CA THR A 591 5.79 10.87 4.34
C THR A 591 7.27 10.51 4.19
N VAL A 592 7.61 9.56 3.31
CA VAL A 592 8.97 9.09 3.07
C VAL A 592 9.51 9.71 1.79
N PHE A 593 10.47 10.62 1.94
CA PHE A 593 11.07 11.40 0.84
C PHE A 593 12.48 10.91 0.48
N VAL A 594 12.66 9.59 0.47
CA VAL A 594 13.85 8.88 -0.03
C VAL A 594 13.39 7.84 -1.07
N PRO A 595 14.31 7.26 -1.86
CA PRO A 595 13.98 6.26 -2.87
C PRO A 595 13.28 5.03 -2.27
N LEU A 596 12.26 4.55 -2.97
CA LEU A 596 11.50 3.35 -2.63
C LEU A 596 11.73 2.28 -3.71
N THR A 597 12.26 1.14 -3.31
CA THR A 597 12.47 -0.02 -4.19
C THR A 597 11.44 -1.11 -3.88
N ILE A 598 10.80 -1.68 -4.90
CA ILE A 598 9.84 -2.78 -4.73
C ILE A 598 10.32 -4.03 -5.47
N GLY A 599 10.48 -5.13 -4.74
CA GLY A 599 10.77 -6.45 -5.31
C GLY A 599 9.62 -7.43 -5.11
N GLY A 600 9.43 -8.34 -6.06
CA GLY A 600 8.42 -9.41 -5.97
C GLY A 600 7.13 -9.09 -6.73
N GLY A 601 6.79 -9.95 -7.71
CA GLY A 601 5.57 -9.84 -8.51
C GLY A 601 5.67 -8.93 -9.75
N ILE A 602 6.87 -8.46 -10.10
CA ILE A 602 7.12 -7.64 -11.30
C ILE A 602 7.38 -8.55 -12.50
N ARG A 603 6.31 -9.02 -13.13
CA ARG A 603 6.37 -9.96 -14.27
C ARG A 603 5.09 -9.89 -15.09
N GLU A 604 5.12 -10.48 -16.27
CA GLU A 604 3.90 -10.69 -17.04
C GLU A 604 2.93 -11.56 -16.26
N MET A 605 1.65 -11.17 -16.24
CA MET A 605 0.61 -11.90 -15.52
C MET A 605 -0.76 -11.72 -16.18
N THR A 606 -1.62 -12.70 -15.92
CA THR A 606 -3.05 -12.62 -16.27
C THR A 606 -3.83 -12.13 -15.05
N ASP A 607 -4.58 -11.05 -15.22
CA ASP A 607 -5.46 -10.51 -14.18
C ASP A 607 -6.69 -11.40 -13.97
N THR A 608 -7.42 -11.17 -12.89
CA THR A 608 -8.62 -11.93 -12.46
C THR A 608 -9.76 -11.91 -13.49
N ASP A 609 -9.80 -10.92 -14.37
CA ASP A 609 -10.77 -10.80 -15.47
C ASP A 609 -10.30 -11.46 -16.79
N GLY A 610 -9.09 -12.06 -16.78
CA GLY A 610 -8.47 -12.69 -17.95
C GLY A 610 -7.60 -11.76 -18.80
N THR A 611 -7.48 -10.48 -18.44
CA THR A 611 -6.62 -9.52 -19.14
C THR A 611 -5.15 -9.89 -18.99
N GLN A 612 -4.40 -9.96 -20.10
CA GLN A 612 -2.95 -10.12 -20.06
C GLN A 612 -2.29 -8.77 -19.80
N ILE A 613 -1.43 -8.70 -18.79
CA ILE A 613 -0.73 -7.49 -18.37
C ILE A 613 0.77 -7.72 -18.48
N SER A 614 1.44 -6.87 -19.25
CA SER A 614 2.88 -6.96 -19.46
C SER A 614 3.66 -6.61 -18.19
N ALA A 615 4.90 -7.10 -18.07
CA ALA A 615 5.78 -6.72 -16.97
C ALA A 615 6.03 -5.19 -16.91
N LEU A 616 6.07 -4.54 -18.08
CA LEU A 616 6.18 -3.08 -18.19
C LEU A 616 4.97 -2.36 -17.59
N ASP A 617 3.76 -2.83 -17.86
CA ASP A 617 2.53 -2.24 -17.30
C ASP A 617 2.43 -2.46 -15.79
N VAL A 618 2.83 -3.65 -15.30
CA VAL A 618 2.95 -3.91 -13.86
C VAL A 618 3.93 -2.93 -13.22
N ALA A 619 5.13 -2.77 -13.80
CA ALA A 619 6.14 -1.83 -13.30
C ALA A 619 5.63 -0.38 -13.31
N LYS A 620 4.95 0.03 -14.39
CA LYS A 620 4.29 1.34 -14.50
C LYS A 620 3.33 1.60 -13.36
N MET A 621 2.49 0.62 -12.99
CA MET A 621 1.57 0.75 -11.86
C MET A 621 2.28 0.91 -10.51
N TYR A 622 3.40 0.21 -10.31
CA TYR A 622 4.23 0.35 -9.13
C TYR A 622 4.90 1.74 -9.06
N PHE A 623 5.44 2.25 -10.18
CA PHE A 623 6.02 3.59 -10.25
C PHE A 623 4.98 4.68 -9.96
N GLN A 624 3.80 4.59 -10.58
CA GLN A 624 2.68 5.51 -10.32
C GLN A 624 2.18 5.46 -8.88
N SER A 625 2.38 4.32 -8.20
CA SER A 625 1.98 4.14 -6.81
C SER A 625 3.03 4.64 -5.81
N GLY A 626 4.25 4.96 -6.24
CA GLY A 626 5.27 5.55 -5.37
C GLY A 626 6.63 4.88 -5.41
N ALA A 627 6.79 3.74 -6.10
CA ALA A 627 8.10 3.12 -6.28
C ALA A 627 8.98 3.97 -7.20
N ASP A 628 10.29 3.95 -6.99
CA ASP A 628 11.31 4.56 -7.85
C ASP A 628 12.09 3.51 -8.64
N LYS A 629 12.21 2.30 -8.07
CA LYS A 629 12.89 1.16 -8.66
C LYS A 629 12.09 -0.12 -8.48
N VAL A 630 12.17 -1.00 -9.46
CA VAL A 630 11.60 -2.35 -9.40
C VAL A 630 12.71 -3.40 -9.38
N SER A 631 12.54 -4.43 -8.56
CA SER A 631 13.49 -5.52 -8.42
C SER A 631 12.98 -6.80 -9.07
N ILE A 632 13.74 -7.33 -10.03
CA ILE A 632 13.47 -8.58 -10.76
C ILE A 632 14.29 -9.70 -10.13
N GLY A 633 13.67 -10.85 -9.84
CA GLY A 633 14.31 -12.00 -9.19
C GLY A 633 14.39 -13.22 -10.11
N SER A 634 13.50 -14.19 -9.91
CA SER A 634 13.55 -15.48 -10.63
C SER A 634 13.53 -15.35 -12.17
N ASP A 635 12.76 -14.41 -12.70
CA ASP A 635 12.67 -14.17 -14.14
C ASP A 635 13.99 -13.66 -14.73
N ALA A 636 14.87 -13.04 -13.92
CA ALA A 636 16.19 -12.62 -14.38
C ALA A 636 17.11 -13.81 -14.65
N VAL A 637 17.00 -14.88 -13.86
CA VAL A 637 17.76 -16.12 -14.07
C VAL A 637 17.32 -16.82 -15.35
N ILE A 638 16.00 -16.92 -15.57
CA ILE A 638 15.43 -17.51 -16.79
C ILE A 638 15.86 -16.69 -18.01
N ALA A 639 15.77 -15.36 -17.93
CA ALA A 639 16.23 -14.46 -19.00
C ALA A 639 17.73 -14.65 -19.31
N ALA A 640 18.57 -14.82 -18.29
CA ALA A 640 20.00 -15.05 -18.47
C ALA A 640 20.29 -16.39 -19.15
N GLU A 641 19.60 -17.47 -18.76
CA GLU A 641 19.70 -18.77 -19.43
C GLU A 641 19.34 -18.65 -20.92
N GLU A 642 18.22 -18.00 -21.24
CA GLU A 642 17.80 -17.74 -22.63
C GLU A 642 18.83 -16.90 -23.40
N TYR A 643 19.44 -15.89 -22.76
CA TYR A 643 20.47 -15.06 -23.37
C TYR A 643 21.69 -15.88 -23.81
N TYR A 644 22.19 -16.78 -22.97
CA TYR A 644 23.31 -17.66 -23.33
C TYR A 644 22.91 -18.71 -24.37
N GLN A 645 21.71 -19.30 -24.25
CA GLN A 645 21.19 -20.25 -25.25
C GLN A 645 21.06 -19.62 -26.64
N ASN A 646 20.71 -18.33 -26.70
CA ASN A 646 20.62 -17.55 -27.94
C ASN A 646 21.98 -16.98 -28.41
N GLY A 647 23.10 -17.42 -27.83
CA GLY A 647 24.44 -16.98 -28.23
C GLY A 647 24.73 -15.54 -27.85
N LYS A 648 24.32 -15.12 -26.64
CA LYS A 648 24.51 -13.77 -26.07
C LYS A 648 23.79 -12.67 -26.85
N LYS A 649 22.59 -12.99 -27.38
CA LYS A 649 21.75 -12.04 -28.10
C LYS A 649 20.58 -11.59 -27.25
N LEU A 650 20.36 -10.28 -27.22
CA LEU A 650 19.22 -9.63 -26.58
C LEU A 650 17.94 -9.98 -27.34
N SER A 651 16.89 -10.33 -26.59
CA SER A 651 15.59 -10.69 -27.18
C SER A 651 14.70 -9.46 -27.41
N GLY A 652 14.93 -8.40 -26.64
CA GLY A 652 14.09 -7.20 -26.55
C GLY A 652 12.74 -7.43 -25.87
N LYS A 653 12.52 -8.61 -25.29
CA LYS A 653 11.21 -9.04 -24.74
C LYS A 653 11.21 -9.24 -23.23
N THR A 654 12.38 -9.32 -22.60
CA THR A 654 12.46 -9.55 -21.16
C THR A 654 11.93 -8.32 -20.40
N ALA A 655 11.45 -8.53 -19.18
CA ALA A 655 11.05 -7.43 -18.31
C ALA A 655 12.18 -6.41 -18.11
N ILE A 656 13.43 -6.87 -17.99
CA ILE A 656 14.61 -6.04 -17.81
C ILE A 656 14.79 -5.10 -19.01
N GLU A 657 14.77 -5.64 -20.24
CA GLU A 657 14.92 -4.86 -21.48
C GLU A 657 13.76 -3.87 -21.67
N GLN A 658 12.51 -4.29 -21.42
CA GLN A 658 11.34 -3.45 -21.62
C GLN A 658 11.28 -2.29 -20.62
N ILE A 659 11.51 -2.57 -19.33
CA ILE A 659 11.43 -1.56 -18.27
C ILE A 659 12.60 -0.59 -18.38
N SER A 660 13.83 -1.07 -18.59
CA SER A 660 15.01 -0.21 -18.73
C SER A 660 14.93 0.69 -19.97
N LYS A 661 14.39 0.20 -21.09
CA LYS A 661 14.18 1.02 -22.29
C LYS A 661 13.19 2.16 -22.06
N ALA A 662 12.18 1.97 -21.22
CA ALA A 662 11.17 2.99 -20.93
C ALA A 662 11.63 3.97 -19.82
N TYR A 663 12.20 3.44 -18.73
CA TYR A 663 12.49 4.16 -17.50
C TYR A 663 13.98 4.33 -17.19
N GLY A 664 14.85 3.94 -18.12
CA GLY A 664 16.31 3.92 -17.94
C GLY A 664 16.78 2.75 -17.08
N ASN A 665 18.07 2.40 -17.23
CA ASN A 665 18.67 1.28 -16.49
C ASN A 665 18.51 1.45 -14.97
N GLN A 666 18.61 2.70 -14.50
CA GLN A 666 18.50 3.06 -13.08
C GLN A 666 17.18 2.64 -12.40
N ALA A 667 16.12 2.35 -13.17
CA ALA A 667 14.83 1.92 -12.64
C ALA A 667 14.76 0.41 -12.37
N VAL A 668 15.72 -0.38 -12.87
CA VAL A 668 15.71 -1.84 -12.81
C VAL A 668 16.84 -2.34 -11.92
N VAL A 669 16.44 -2.97 -10.81
CA VAL A 669 17.32 -3.72 -9.91
C VAL A 669 17.15 -5.21 -10.19
N VAL A 670 18.24 -5.99 -10.13
CA VAL A 670 18.15 -7.46 -10.20
C VAL A 670 18.57 -8.05 -8.87
N SER A 671 17.66 -8.78 -8.23
CA SER A 671 17.92 -9.53 -7.00
C SER A 671 18.50 -10.88 -7.34
N VAL A 672 19.73 -11.12 -6.88
CA VAL A 672 20.47 -12.36 -7.13
C VAL A 672 20.63 -13.12 -5.82
N ASP A 673 20.28 -14.41 -5.84
CA ASP A 673 20.32 -15.31 -4.69
C ASP A 673 21.34 -16.45 -4.94
N PRO A 674 22.65 -16.17 -4.84
CA PRO A 674 23.70 -17.15 -5.05
C PRO A 674 23.94 -18.00 -3.79
N LYS A 675 24.37 -19.24 -4.02
CA LYS A 675 24.85 -20.18 -3.02
C LYS A 675 26.23 -20.70 -3.39
N ARG A 676 27.13 -20.80 -2.42
CA ARG A 676 28.48 -21.31 -2.65
C ARG A 676 28.47 -22.83 -2.89
N VAL A 677 29.20 -23.26 -3.92
CA VAL A 677 29.41 -24.67 -4.28
C VAL A 677 30.90 -24.94 -4.39
N TYR A 678 31.41 -25.86 -3.57
CA TYR A 678 32.81 -26.27 -3.56
C TYR A 678 33.09 -27.33 -4.63
N VAL A 679 34.29 -27.26 -5.21
CA VAL A 679 34.77 -28.19 -6.25
C VAL A 679 36.23 -28.54 -5.98
N SER A 680 36.71 -29.67 -6.54
CA SER A 680 38.09 -30.11 -6.34
C SER A 680 39.13 -29.21 -7.02
N GLY A 681 38.72 -28.46 -8.04
CA GLY A 681 39.55 -27.55 -8.82
C GLY A 681 38.74 -26.89 -9.94
N PRO A 682 39.29 -25.87 -10.63
CA PRO A 682 38.61 -25.16 -11.71
C PRO A 682 38.14 -26.05 -12.85
N GLU A 683 38.84 -27.15 -13.12
CA GLU A 683 38.54 -28.13 -14.17
C GLU A 683 37.32 -29.03 -13.87
N ALA A 684 36.84 -29.04 -12.62
CA ALA A 684 35.71 -29.88 -12.21
C ALA A 684 34.35 -29.29 -12.59
N THR A 685 34.31 -28.07 -13.13
CA THR A 685 33.09 -27.40 -13.58
C THR A 685 33.37 -26.53 -14.80
N THR A 686 32.34 -26.26 -15.60
CA THR A 686 32.40 -25.27 -16.69
C THR A 686 32.15 -23.85 -16.20
N HIS A 687 31.73 -23.68 -14.94
CA HIS A 687 31.41 -22.40 -14.33
C HIS A 687 32.64 -21.63 -13.87
N HIS A 688 32.51 -20.31 -13.75
CA HIS A 688 33.57 -19.49 -13.18
C HIS A 688 33.80 -19.84 -11.71
N THR A 689 35.04 -20.18 -11.35
CA THR A 689 35.45 -20.52 -9.99
C THR A 689 36.42 -19.49 -9.42
N ILE A 690 36.37 -19.32 -8.11
CA ILE A 690 37.31 -18.53 -7.33
C ILE A 690 38.03 -19.42 -6.31
N LYS A 691 39.22 -18.98 -5.90
CA LYS A 691 39.87 -19.52 -4.70
C LYS A 691 39.30 -18.83 -3.47
N THR A 692 38.85 -19.62 -2.51
CA THR A 692 38.31 -19.12 -1.25
C THR A 692 39.28 -19.31 -0.09
N LYS A 693 39.26 -18.36 0.83
CA LYS A 693 39.97 -18.45 2.13
C LYS A 693 39.26 -19.35 3.14
N PHE A 694 38.06 -19.85 2.80
CA PHE A 694 37.21 -20.65 3.68
C PHE A 694 37.01 -22.04 3.06
N PRO A 695 37.94 -23.00 3.26
CA PRO A 695 37.79 -24.34 2.70
C PRO A 695 36.63 -25.11 3.34
N ASP A 696 36.05 -26.05 2.59
CA ASP A 696 34.99 -26.93 3.08
C ASP A 696 35.52 -28.04 4.02
N ALA A 697 34.62 -28.91 4.49
CA ALA A 697 34.98 -30.03 5.37
C ALA A 697 35.94 -31.04 4.70
N ASN A 698 35.99 -31.08 3.36
CA ASN A 698 36.89 -31.94 2.60
C ASN A 698 38.21 -31.22 2.23
N GLY A 699 38.41 -29.99 2.70
CA GLY A 699 39.59 -29.18 2.41
C GLY A 699 39.61 -28.56 1.01
N GLN A 700 38.48 -28.53 0.30
CA GLN A 700 38.36 -27.89 -1.01
C GLN A 700 38.43 -26.37 -0.84
N ASP A 701 39.40 -25.73 -1.50
CA ASP A 701 39.65 -24.29 -1.46
C ASP A 701 39.15 -23.56 -2.73
N THR A 702 38.49 -24.28 -3.63
CA THR A 702 37.96 -23.74 -4.89
C THR A 702 36.45 -23.85 -4.88
N CYS A 703 35.75 -22.76 -5.20
CA CYS A 703 34.30 -22.73 -5.23
C CYS A 703 33.77 -21.83 -6.36
N TRP A 704 32.50 -22.01 -6.70
CA TRP A 704 31.73 -21.09 -7.53
C TRP A 704 30.41 -20.75 -6.85
N TYR A 705 29.72 -19.74 -7.34
CA TYR A 705 28.44 -19.29 -6.80
C TYR A 705 27.32 -19.66 -7.76
N GLN A 706 26.50 -20.63 -7.36
CA GLN A 706 25.36 -21.11 -8.13
C GLN A 706 24.13 -20.26 -7.83
N CYS A 707 23.44 -19.80 -8.88
CA CYS A 707 22.23 -19.00 -8.74
C CYS A 707 21.00 -19.86 -8.46
N THR A 708 20.01 -19.25 -7.80
CA THR A 708 18.75 -19.91 -7.45
C THR A 708 17.54 -19.10 -7.90
N VAL A 709 16.40 -19.78 -7.97
CA VAL A 709 15.07 -19.20 -8.27
C VAL A 709 14.05 -19.62 -7.21
N LYS A 710 12.84 -19.06 -7.30
CA LYS A 710 11.72 -19.33 -6.36
C LYS A 710 12.08 -19.04 -4.90
N GLY A 711 12.85 -17.96 -4.69
CA GLY A 711 13.30 -17.51 -3.37
C GLY A 711 14.25 -18.49 -2.70
N GLY A 712 15.34 -18.87 -3.39
CA GLY A 712 16.36 -19.75 -2.84
C GLY A 712 16.07 -21.26 -2.88
N ARG A 713 14.90 -21.68 -3.40
CA ARG A 713 14.41 -23.06 -3.25
C ARG A 713 14.81 -24.00 -4.40
N GLU A 714 15.10 -23.44 -5.56
CA GLU A 714 15.48 -24.21 -6.74
C GLU A 714 16.82 -23.70 -7.26
N MET A 715 17.83 -24.57 -7.32
CA MET A 715 19.14 -24.26 -7.90
C MET A 715 19.06 -24.34 -9.42
N ARG A 716 19.79 -23.47 -10.11
CA ARG A 716 19.89 -23.43 -11.56
C ARG A 716 21.34 -23.63 -11.99
N ASP A 717 21.54 -24.21 -13.16
CA ASP A 717 22.87 -24.50 -13.71
C ASP A 717 23.46 -23.26 -14.38
N ILE A 718 23.63 -22.20 -13.58
CA ILE A 718 24.16 -20.90 -14.02
C ILE A 718 24.91 -20.26 -12.85
N ASP A 719 26.11 -19.77 -13.13
CA ASP A 719 26.92 -19.10 -12.12
C ASP A 719 26.56 -17.61 -11.98
N VAL A 720 26.98 -17.02 -10.86
CA VAL A 720 26.67 -15.62 -10.53
C VAL A 720 27.20 -14.66 -11.59
N ARG A 721 28.42 -14.88 -12.13
CA ARG A 721 29.01 -14.02 -13.16
C ARG A 721 28.21 -14.07 -14.44
N GLN A 722 27.85 -15.28 -14.88
CA GLN A 722 27.00 -15.47 -16.05
C GLN A 722 25.70 -14.66 -15.92
N LEU A 723 25.02 -14.79 -14.78
CA LEU A 723 23.77 -14.08 -14.51
C LEU A 723 23.97 -12.56 -14.54
N VAL A 724 24.91 -12.01 -13.76
CA VAL A 724 25.06 -10.56 -13.64
C VAL A 724 25.47 -9.90 -14.95
N GLN A 725 26.32 -10.57 -15.75
CA GLN A 725 26.72 -10.07 -17.08
C GLN A 725 25.56 -10.08 -18.07
N ALA A 726 24.71 -11.10 -18.04
CA ALA A 726 23.55 -11.18 -18.91
C ALA A 726 22.54 -10.08 -18.59
N VAL A 727 22.24 -9.84 -17.31
CA VAL A 727 21.26 -8.82 -16.91
C VAL A 727 21.77 -7.39 -17.07
N GLU A 728 23.08 -7.16 -16.89
CA GLU A 728 23.71 -5.89 -17.24
C GLU A 728 23.56 -5.61 -18.74
N ALA A 729 23.82 -6.60 -19.60
CA ALA A 729 23.63 -6.47 -21.04
C ALA A 729 22.15 -6.20 -21.43
N MET A 730 21.21 -6.72 -20.66
CA MET A 730 19.76 -6.47 -20.83
C MET A 730 19.30 -5.08 -20.37
N GLY A 731 20.14 -4.34 -19.65
CA GLY A 731 19.82 -2.99 -19.15
C GLY A 731 19.47 -2.91 -17.66
N ALA A 732 19.82 -3.90 -16.84
CA ALA A 732 19.77 -3.73 -15.39
C ALA A 732 20.72 -2.59 -14.97
N GLY A 733 20.30 -1.74 -14.04
CA GLY A 733 21.10 -0.62 -13.55
C GLY A 733 21.65 -0.81 -12.14
N GLU A 734 21.28 -1.88 -11.45
CA GLU A 734 21.77 -2.17 -10.10
C GLU A 734 21.58 -3.66 -9.76
N ILE A 735 22.54 -4.27 -9.07
CA ILE A 735 22.44 -5.64 -8.56
C ILE A 735 22.20 -5.61 -7.05
N LEU A 736 21.10 -6.21 -6.62
CA LEU A 736 20.87 -6.57 -5.22
C LEU A 736 21.46 -7.96 -4.97
N LEU A 737 22.68 -8.00 -4.43
CA LEU A 737 23.46 -9.21 -4.25
C LEU A 737 23.22 -9.81 -2.86
N ASN A 738 22.26 -10.72 -2.78
CA ASN A 738 22.03 -11.51 -1.56
C ASN A 738 23.11 -12.61 -1.44
N CYS A 739 23.13 -13.30 -0.32
CA CYS A 739 23.99 -14.47 -0.12
C CYS A 739 23.25 -15.48 0.76
N ILE A 740 22.84 -16.60 0.17
CA ILE A 740 22.05 -17.63 0.87
C ILE A 740 22.78 -18.14 2.12
N ASP A 741 24.10 -18.33 2.02
CA ASP A 741 24.91 -18.87 3.12
C ASP A 741 25.10 -17.87 4.28
N LYS A 742 24.93 -16.57 4.02
CA LYS A 742 25.04 -15.51 5.04
C LYS A 742 23.70 -15.04 5.58
N ASP A 743 22.60 -15.38 4.92
CA ASP A 743 21.28 -14.87 5.27
C ASP A 743 20.85 -15.27 6.69
N GLY A 744 20.34 -14.31 7.46
CA GLY A 744 19.99 -14.49 8.87
C GLY A 744 21.16 -14.76 9.83
N SER A 745 22.40 -14.95 9.35
CA SER A 745 23.54 -15.35 10.19
C SER A 745 24.02 -14.27 11.16
N ASN A 746 23.75 -12.99 10.84
CA ASN A 746 24.27 -11.83 11.56
C ASN A 746 25.81 -11.87 11.75
N SER A 747 26.54 -12.41 10.78
CA SER A 747 28.00 -12.65 10.84
C SER A 747 28.85 -11.79 9.90
N GLY A 748 28.22 -10.89 9.14
CA GLY A 748 28.86 -10.07 8.11
C GLY A 748 28.48 -10.52 6.69
N PHE A 749 28.82 -9.70 5.71
CA PHE A 749 28.56 -9.97 4.30
C PHE A 749 29.60 -10.96 3.73
N ASP A 750 29.31 -11.56 2.57
CA ASP A 750 30.29 -12.37 1.83
C ASP A 750 31.16 -11.47 0.93
N HIS A 751 32.36 -11.15 1.39
CA HIS A 751 33.28 -10.26 0.65
C HIS A 751 33.83 -10.89 -0.63
N GLU A 752 34.02 -12.21 -0.67
CA GLU A 752 34.54 -12.90 -1.85
C GLU A 752 33.51 -12.87 -2.98
N LEU A 753 32.24 -13.09 -2.64
CA LEU A 753 31.12 -12.94 -3.56
C LEU A 753 30.99 -11.52 -4.10
N ILE A 754 31.06 -10.50 -3.24
CA ILE A 754 30.96 -9.09 -3.64
C ILE A 754 32.09 -8.74 -4.62
N GLN A 755 33.33 -9.13 -4.32
CA GLN A 755 34.46 -8.86 -5.19
C GLN A 755 34.33 -9.60 -6.53
N ASP A 756 33.92 -10.87 -6.49
CA ASP A 756 33.72 -11.69 -7.69
C ASP A 756 32.71 -11.07 -8.66
N VAL A 757 31.61 -10.54 -8.13
CA VAL A 757 30.60 -9.84 -8.92
C VAL A 757 31.10 -8.47 -9.40
N LYS A 758 31.77 -7.67 -8.55
CA LYS A 758 32.33 -6.37 -8.95
C LYS A 758 33.40 -6.49 -10.03
N ASP A 759 34.14 -7.60 -10.09
CA ASP A 759 35.11 -7.86 -11.15
C ASP A 759 34.45 -8.26 -12.49
N ALA A 760 33.14 -8.58 -12.48
CA ALA A 760 32.43 -9.11 -13.64
C ALA A 760 31.57 -8.08 -14.38
N ILE A 761 31.15 -6.99 -13.71
CA ILE A 761 30.19 -5.99 -14.22
C ILE A 761 30.59 -4.56 -13.83
N LYS A 762 29.96 -3.57 -14.47
CA LYS A 762 30.19 -2.14 -14.25
C LYS A 762 28.98 -1.40 -13.67
N ILE A 763 27.88 -2.07 -13.41
CA ILE A 763 26.72 -1.49 -12.71
C ILE A 763 26.90 -1.56 -11.17
N PRO A 764 26.23 -0.68 -10.40
CA PRO A 764 26.25 -0.70 -8.94
C PRO A 764 25.84 -2.05 -8.33
N VAL A 765 26.52 -2.45 -7.25
CA VAL A 765 26.24 -3.67 -6.47
C VAL A 765 25.93 -3.30 -5.02
N ILE A 766 24.74 -3.70 -4.57
CA ILE A 766 24.28 -3.63 -3.19
C ILE A 766 24.68 -4.92 -2.48
N ALA A 767 25.52 -4.83 -1.45
CA ALA A 767 25.81 -5.93 -0.54
C ALA A 767 24.58 -6.22 0.36
N SER A 768 24.07 -7.44 0.32
CA SER A 768 22.94 -7.90 1.13
C SER A 768 23.24 -9.23 1.82
N SER A 769 22.40 -9.62 2.79
CA SER A 769 22.50 -10.82 3.64
C SER A 769 23.71 -10.89 4.58
N GLY A 770 23.45 -11.02 5.89
CA GLY A 770 24.47 -11.26 6.92
C GLY A 770 24.81 -10.07 7.84
N ALA A 771 24.32 -8.86 7.52
CA ALA A 771 24.46 -7.70 8.40
C ALA A 771 23.78 -7.93 9.77
N GLY A 772 24.54 -7.73 10.86
CA GLY A 772 24.08 -7.98 12.24
C GLY A 772 24.51 -6.93 13.26
N LYS A 773 25.46 -6.05 12.90
CA LYS A 773 25.92 -4.90 13.70
C LYS A 773 26.51 -3.81 12.79
N PRO A 774 26.60 -2.54 13.23
CA PRO A 774 27.18 -1.45 12.43
C PRO A 774 28.59 -1.74 11.90
N ALA A 775 29.42 -2.45 12.68
CA ALA A 775 30.75 -2.86 12.25
C ALA A 775 30.76 -3.70 10.94
N HIS A 776 29.67 -4.39 10.58
CA HIS A 776 29.59 -5.11 9.30
C HIS A 776 29.46 -4.17 8.10
N PHE A 777 28.79 -3.03 8.28
CA PHE A 777 28.70 -1.99 7.25
C PHE A 777 30.06 -1.30 7.07
N GLU A 778 30.71 -0.95 8.18
CA GLU A 778 32.08 -0.42 8.14
C GLU A 778 33.02 -1.40 7.41
N ASP A 779 32.97 -2.68 7.77
CA ASP A 779 33.84 -3.71 7.20
C ASP A 779 33.64 -3.91 5.70
N VAL A 780 32.39 -3.99 5.24
CA VAL A 780 32.11 -4.22 3.81
C VAL A 780 32.51 -3.02 2.96
N PHE A 781 32.27 -1.79 3.43
CA PHE A 781 32.67 -0.58 2.71
C PHE A 781 34.19 -0.32 2.74
N ALA A 782 34.90 -0.83 3.75
CA ALA A 782 36.35 -0.70 3.86
C ALA A 782 37.09 -1.77 3.05
N LYS A 783 36.56 -3.00 2.97
CA LYS A 783 37.25 -4.16 2.38
C LYS A 783 36.79 -4.51 0.96
N THR A 784 35.70 -3.93 0.49
CA THR A 784 35.16 -4.18 -0.86
C THR A 784 34.84 -2.87 -1.57
N THR A 785 34.61 -2.96 -2.87
CA THR A 785 34.15 -1.84 -3.72
C THR A 785 32.63 -1.85 -3.90
N THR A 786 31.87 -2.37 -2.93
CA THR A 786 30.39 -2.32 -2.97
C THR A 786 29.90 -0.88 -2.96
N ASP A 787 28.83 -0.62 -3.70
CA ASP A 787 28.26 0.70 -3.90
C ASP A 787 27.24 1.07 -2.81
N ALA A 788 26.60 0.06 -2.21
CA ALA A 788 25.64 0.21 -1.12
C ALA A 788 25.60 -1.05 -0.26
N ALA A 789 25.05 -0.93 0.96
CA ALA A 789 24.83 -2.08 1.83
C ALA A 789 23.41 -2.05 2.38
N LEU A 790 22.77 -3.22 2.40
CA LEU A 790 21.38 -3.40 2.80
C LEU A 790 21.28 -4.15 4.14
N GLY A 791 20.45 -3.62 5.03
CA GLY A 791 20.08 -4.26 6.30
C GLY A 791 18.56 -4.50 6.39
N ALA A 792 18.16 -5.62 6.97
CA ALA A 792 16.74 -5.96 7.20
C ALA A 792 16.44 -6.16 8.70
N GLY A 793 16.69 -7.36 9.25
CA GLY A 793 16.28 -7.74 10.61
C GLY A 793 17.01 -7.03 11.77
N MET A 794 17.96 -6.16 11.49
CA MET A 794 18.82 -5.48 12.46
C MET A 794 18.61 -3.96 12.52
N VAL A 795 17.77 -3.40 11.66
CA VAL A 795 17.70 -1.95 11.45
C VAL A 795 17.06 -1.24 12.65
N ARG A 796 17.89 -0.91 13.63
CA ARG A 796 17.73 0.25 14.51
C ARG A 796 18.88 1.18 14.13
N PHE A 797 18.63 2.23 13.35
CA PHE A 797 19.63 3.28 13.25
C PHE A 797 19.63 4.00 14.61
N TYR A 798 20.81 4.10 15.22
CA TYR A 798 21.01 4.77 16.50
C TYR A 798 21.31 6.25 16.30
#